data_AF-A0A9D5UUX5-F1
#
_entry.id   AF-A0A9D5UUX5-F1
#
_cell.length_a   1.000
_cell.length_b   1.000
_cell.length_c   1.000
_cell.angle_alpha   90.00
_cell.angle_beta   90.00
_cell.angle_gamma   90.00
#
_symmetry.space_group_name_H-M   'P 1'
#
loop_
_entity.id
_entity.type
_entity.pdbx_description
1 polymer ?
#
loop_
_entity_poly.entity_id
_entity_poly.type
_entity_poly.pdbx_seq_one_letter_code
_entity_poly.pdbx_strand_id
1 'polypeptide(L)'
;MYGKNNALLVNWCGTGNVANVDSSKITLYDFAELSVQGNKNVITTAGWDHVAVSGANNTINSTGSYNHLDLQGSGQTVTSNSNTIHVEEYSSATIKGTNNTINSENNDILTVTGDNNYIATGGSNTVKASGANTKMISAGGDALTLTGNAASVTINGNQTSLTATGNNLSVQATGSEENITLTGSAANVLVNERSSVKITGDGATITATGAYNAIDLTGKNEVVDANGSSLFLANNSAVTMTGNGNDVSIGYNNNINMIGDTISLTTRQEIVKTVVTDPYGEYTYTQTVDMTGSGNVLSIAGTGATLAAQNATINIASDSQVTLSGSNEKITMASNSDLTAYGNNLTLTAQAENNMLLEGTGVTLSLTGGNNEVALNSGRISLSNNAGVDLSGSGNTVTAASANTISIEGNRNTVSSSGSGNQLTLHGSDEKVSMNSSIITVASGTSATLNGSNNQITAETCNTLSITGGSNRIVMDSYNTVQMLKGDNNQVQMQSDNTLTAQGNNLHVTAGSTTKLNITGSAMDVAVLDNSTLQTSGDNAKISIDGDASTLKFTGKNGIISMSYDSLVVSNNSSFTLNGSANDINVGNYDTVNIVGNENVLTTRKETSTQLIYESDIGYSYITTDTTGLNNLFNFKGDNNALDTKNAAITLQQDSSLLLAGTANKVTMEGNDSLTIQGENNKDSVVVKGSNNTVTSFGNAITLAGNADLDLVGNNNTVTESGTAHHLSVSGSNDTLKVSNSQIVLQSEGAVTTIHGTNNEITALASQGNIALSGTNQRVFSNNSTLQLLSSSSLTLTGEGNSLTAGSSDIIKVVGNANSITSTGSSNQLTLSGTDEYVKMASSTITVTDNSSATLLGNSNTINLNSNDVVTVTGNAETITVYGKNDQLTVTGTGEKITMSNGSLTLGDSSSATLTGNNNAIQLGSKDTLTVSGNNASITASGSGDTLNITGSVEKITMNGGTANFTDNSRAVLVGDSNTIKLANNDNLTVIGNNETITATGKNDTLTMTGTGEKITMSNGSVTFTDNSSATVTGSNNNLQLGSNDTLTVIGNNEKITATGSNDRLTITGTGESISMSNGSATFTDNSSATLTGDSNAIKLGSNDTLKVFGNNETITATGKNDNLTITGSGEKITLSNGIITLGDGSSATIAGNNDTINVGNYDNLNVIGSNDRIKTVANTTGYQDVVNVYGSSDSVSGLAASQVHALTTAQANSLLSAMAGFAIPAAGSIAVLASAQQTVATTIAVAR
;
A
#
# COMPACT_ATOMS: atom_id res chain seq x y z
N MET A 1 -43.06 -19.09 -36.57
CA MET A 1 -44.03 -19.88 -35.78
C MET A 1 -45.17 -18.99 -35.26
N TYR A 2 -46.32 -19.57 -34.91
CA TYR A 2 -47.48 -18.86 -34.35
C TYR A 2 -48.15 -19.66 -33.22
N GLY A 3 -48.57 -19.01 -32.12
CA GLY A 3 -49.32 -19.68 -31.05
C GLY A 3 -49.39 -18.91 -29.72
N LYS A 4 -50.23 -19.38 -28.79
CA LYS A 4 -50.41 -18.81 -27.44
C LYS A 4 -50.41 -19.91 -26.39
N ASN A 5 -49.73 -19.69 -25.26
CA ASN A 5 -49.54 -20.66 -24.17
C ASN A 5 -48.81 -21.97 -24.56
N ASN A 6 -47.93 -21.93 -25.58
CA ASN A 6 -47.22 -23.12 -26.05
C ASN A 6 -45.89 -23.34 -25.30
N ALA A 7 -45.44 -24.59 -25.22
CA ALA A 7 -44.05 -24.93 -24.92
C ALA A 7 -43.34 -25.26 -26.24
N LEU A 8 -42.25 -24.54 -26.52
CA LEU A 8 -41.43 -24.68 -27.71
C LEU A 8 -40.02 -25.11 -27.30
N LEU A 9 -39.55 -26.21 -27.90
CA LEU A 9 -38.17 -26.64 -27.84
C LEU A 9 -37.51 -26.36 -29.20
N VAL A 10 -36.46 -25.55 -29.22
CA VAL A 10 -35.69 -25.22 -30.44
C VAL A 10 -34.30 -25.84 -30.28
N ASN A 11 -34.03 -26.87 -31.08
CA ASN A 11 -32.74 -27.55 -31.13
C ASN A 11 -32.23 -27.47 -32.57
N TRP A 12 -31.82 -26.27 -33.00
CA TRP A 12 -31.54 -26.01 -34.42
C TRP A 12 -30.49 -24.93 -34.64
N CYS A 13 -29.50 -25.27 -35.46
CA CYS A 13 -28.33 -24.47 -35.80
C CYS A 13 -28.56 -23.85 -37.20
N GLY A 14 -29.38 -22.79 -37.28
CA GLY A 14 -29.79 -22.18 -38.54
C GLY A 14 -30.40 -20.78 -38.40
N THR A 15 -29.94 -19.87 -39.26
CA THR A 15 -30.17 -18.42 -39.20
C THR A 15 -31.60 -17.98 -39.57
N GLY A 16 -32.13 -16.92 -38.93
CA GLY A 16 -33.27 -16.13 -39.43
C GLY A 16 -34.69 -16.58 -39.05
N ASN A 17 -34.88 -17.34 -37.97
CA ASN A 17 -36.21 -17.83 -37.58
C ASN A 17 -37.01 -16.82 -36.73
N VAL A 18 -38.29 -16.60 -37.06
CA VAL A 18 -39.22 -15.72 -36.30
C VAL A 18 -40.36 -16.51 -35.64
N ALA A 19 -40.55 -16.33 -34.33
CA ALA A 19 -41.61 -16.92 -33.51
C ALA A 19 -42.57 -15.85 -32.98
N ASN A 20 -43.75 -15.74 -33.60
CA ASN A 20 -44.81 -14.82 -33.19
C ASN A 20 -45.70 -15.49 -32.14
N VAL A 21 -45.37 -15.34 -30.85
CA VAL A 21 -46.00 -16.09 -29.76
C VAL A 21 -46.29 -15.22 -28.53
N ASP A 22 -47.41 -15.51 -27.86
CA ASP A 22 -47.76 -14.89 -26.56
C ASP A 22 -47.77 -15.94 -25.44
N SER A 23 -47.41 -15.53 -24.23
CA SER A 23 -47.47 -16.34 -22.99
C SER A 23 -46.81 -17.72 -23.09
N SER A 24 -45.80 -17.88 -23.96
CA SER A 24 -45.22 -19.18 -24.32
C SER A 24 -43.85 -19.40 -23.65
N LYS A 25 -43.50 -20.67 -23.42
CA LYS A 25 -42.18 -21.07 -22.92
C LYS A 25 -41.32 -21.51 -24.10
N ILE A 26 -40.09 -21.01 -24.20
CA ILE A 26 -39.14 -21.31 -25.26
C ILE A 26 -37.84 -21.78 -24.60
N THR A 27 -37.27 -22.90 -25.06
CA THR A 27 -35.94 -23.36 -24.66
C THR A 27 -35.07 -23.57 -25.89
N LEU A 28 -33.89 -22.96 -25.87
CA LEU A 28 -32.83 -23.05 -26.87
C LEU A 28 -31.68 -23.92 -26.32
N TYR A 29 -30.88 -24.45 -27.25
CA TYR A 29 -29.65 -25.21 -27.00
C TYR A 29 -28.53 -24.62 -27.85
N ASP A 30 -27.28 -24.78 -27.40
CA ASP A 30 -26.10 -24.03 -27.87
C ASP A 30 -26.05 -23.76 -29.39
N PHE A 31 -25.63 -22.55 -29.74
CA PHE A 31 -25.51 -22.04 -31.12
C PHE A 31 -26.86 -21.84 -31.86
N ALA A 32 -27.94 -21.49 -31.15
CA ALA A 32 -29.23 -21.20 -31.77
C ALA A 32 -29.40 -19.70 -32.11
N GLU A 33 -30.07 -19.41 -33.23
CA GLU A 33 -30.48 -18.06 -33.64
C GLU A 33 -32.02 -17.96 -33.70
N LEU A 34 -32.63 -17.06 -32.92
CA LEU A 34 -34.09 -16.94 -32.83
C LEU A 34 -34.57 -15.51 -32.58
N SER A 35 -35.50 -15.03 -33.42
CA SER A 35 -36.33 -13.85 -33.14
C SER A 35 -37.68 -14.26 -32.54
N VAL A 36 -38.06 -13.69 -31.41
CA VAL A 36 -39.34 -13.92 -30.71
C VAL A 36 -40.13 -12.61 -30.69
N GLN A 37 -41.34 -12.61 -31.23
CA GLN A 37 -42.23 -11.44 -31.21
C GLN A 37 -43.51 -11.76 -30.43
N GLY A 38 -43.79 -10.96 -29.39
CA GLY A 38 -45.02 -11.06 -28.59
C GLY A 38 -44.79 -10.83 -27.11
N ASN A 39 -45.76 -11.21 -26.28
CA ASN A 39 -45.84 -10.73 -24.91
C ASN A 39 -45.80 -11.86 -23.89
N LYS A 40 -45.18 -11.61 -22.72
CA LYS A 40 -45.16 -12.52 -21.56
C LYS A 40 -44.55 -13.90 -21.84
N ASN A 41 -43.66 -14.01 -22.82
CA ASN A 41 -42.94 -15.25 -23.08
C ASN A 41 -41.83 -15.48 -22.03
N VAL A 42 -41.46 -16.74 -21.83
CA VAL A 42 -40.34 -17.15 -20.97
C VAL A 42 -39.35 -17.94 -21.83
N ILE A 43 -38.24 -17.32 -22.17
CA ILE A 43 -37.18 -17.85 -23.02
C ILE A 43 -36.06 -18.35 -22.11
N THR A 44 -35.49 -19.51 -22.40
CA THR A 44 -34.31 -20.06 -21.72
C THR A 44 -33.25 -20.33 -22.77
N THR A 45 -32.05 -19.77 -22.60
CA THR A 45 -30.94 -19.86 -23.57
C THR A 45 -29.77 -20.61 -22.95
N ALA A 46 -29.03 -21.33 -23.78
CA ALA A 46 -27.85 -22.09 -23.38
C ALA A 46 -26.60 -21.20 -23.53
N GLY A 47 -25.50 -21.67 -24.13
CA GLY A 47 -24.33 -20.83 -24.46
C GLY A 47 -24.22 -20.56 -25.96
N TRP A 48 -23.57 -19.45 -26.33
CA TRP A 48 -23.34 -19.04 -27.73
C TRP A 48 -24.61 -18.82 -28.59
N ASP A 49 -25.77 -18.56 -27.97
CA ASP A 49 -27.05 -18.28 -28.64
C ASP A 49 -27.19 -16.80 -29.04
N HIS A 50 -27.87 -16.51 -30.16
CA HIS A 50 -28.31 -15.16 -30.54
C HIS A 50 -29.84 -15.08 -30.52
N VAL A 51 -30.40 -14.27 -29.62
CA VAL A 51 -31.85 -14.20 -29.38
C VAL A 51 -32.35 -12.76 -29.41
N ALA A 52 -33.13 -12.44 -30.44
CA ALA A 52 -33.87 -11.17 -30.53
C ALA A 52 -35.28 -11.33 -29.95
N VAL A 53 -35.72 -10.39 -29.11
CA VAL A 53 -37.00 -10.46 -28.39
C VAL A 53 -37.75 -9.13 -28.48
N SER A 54 -38.85 -9.09 -29.24
CA SER A 54 -39.73 -7.92 -29.35
C SER A 54 -41.09 -8.13 -28.68
N GLY A 55 -41.65 -7.04 -28.14
CA GLY A 55 -42.97 -7.04 -27.47
C GLY A 55 -42.85 -6.73 -25.98
N ALA A 56 -43.85 -7.09 -25.17
CA ALA A 56 -43.92 -6.63 -23.79
C ALA A 56 -43.86 -7.73 -22.72
N ASN A 57 -43.14 -7.47 -21.63
CA ASN A 57 -43.03 -8.27 -20.41
C ASN A 57 -42.46 -9.70 -20.62
N ASN A 58 -41.53 -9.88 -21.56
CA ASN A 58 -40.88 -11.17 -21.78
C ASN A 58 -39.77 -11.41 -20.74
N THR A 59 -39.54 -12.66 -20.37
CA THR A 59 -38.47 -13.09 -19.47
C THR A 59 -37.45 -13.95 -20.22
N ILE A 60 -36.17 -13.62 -20.15
CA ILE A 60 -35.05 -14.37 -20.74
C ILE A 60 -34.19 -14.89 -19.59
N ASN A 61 -34.01 -16.21 -19.51
CA ASN A 61 -33.14 -16.89 -18.55
C ASN A 61 -31.95 -17.49 -19.30
N SER A 62 -30.84 -16.77 -19.34
CA SER A 62 -29.60 -17.22 -19.95
C SER A 62 -28.82 -18.09 -18.96
N THR A 63 -28.78 -19.41 -19.20
CA THR A 63 -28.07 -20.35 -18.34
C THR A 63 -26.62 -20.58 -18.78
N GLY A 64 -26.26 -20.24 -20.01
CA GLY A 64 -24.87 -20.20 -20.49
C GLY A 64 -24.31 -18.77 -20.63
N SER A 65 -23.11 -18.72 -21.20
CA SER A 65 -22.30 -17.52 -21.45
C SER A 65 -22.06 -17.31 -22.95
N TYR A 66 -21.58 -16.13 -23.34
CA TYR A 66 -21.32 -15.70 -24.73
C TYR A 66 -22.57 -15.60 -25.63
N ASN A 67 -23.76 -15.48 -25.06
CA ASN A 67 -24.99 -15.18 -25.78
C ASN A 67 -25.04 -13.71 -26.23
N HIS A 68 -25.77 -13.45 -27.30
CA HIS A 68 -26.16 -12.12 -27.78
C HIS A 68 -27.69 -12.00 -27.64
N LEU A 69 -28.17 -11.05 -26.85
CA LEU A 69 -29.60 -10.87 -26.59
C LEU A 69 -30.07 -9.49 -27.07
N ASP A 70 -30.85 -9.43 -28.14
CA ASP A 70 -31.40 -8.15 -28.66
C ASP A 70 -32.79 -7.93 -28.08
N LEU A 71 -33.01 -6.81 -27.39
CA LEU A 71 -34.23 -6.54 -26.63
C LEU A 71 -34.97 -5.33 -27.21
N GLN A 72 -36.17 -5.56 -27.73
CA GLN A 72 -37.07 -4.52 -28.22
C GLN A 72 -38.39 -4.50 -27.43
N GLY A 73 -38.90 -3.32 -27.10
CA GLY A 73 -40.18 -3.15 -26.41
C GLY A 73 -40.07 -3.16 -24.87
N SER A 74 -41.21 -3.29 -24.18
CA SER A 74 -41.34 -2.80 -22.80
C SER A 74 -41.39 -3.87 -21.72
N GLY A 75 -40.66 -3.66 -20.63
CA GLY A 75 -40.68 -4.51 -19.44
C GLY A 75 -40.00 -5.88 -19.60
N GLN A 76 -39.04 -6.00 -20.52
CA GLN A 76 -38.26 -7.22 -20.68
C GLN A 76 -37.48 -7.52 -19.38
N THR A 77 -37.29 -8.79 -19.03
CA THR A 77 -36.53 -9.20 -17.84
C THR A 77 -35.49 -10.23 -18.24
N VAL A 78 -34.21 -9.98 -18.00
CA VAL A 78 -33.11 -10.90 -18.31
C VAL A 78 -32.44 -11.36 -17.01
N THR A 79 -32.19 -12.66 -16.89
CA THR A 79 -31.23 -13.23 -15.92
C THR A 79 -30.08 -13.84 -16.70
N SER A 80 -28.84 -13.39 -16.47
CA SER A 80 -27.71 -13.62 -17.38
C SER A 80 -26.36 -13.43 -16.69
N ASN A 81 -25.36 -14.26 -17.05
CA ASN A 81 -23.96 -14.08 -16.64
C ASN A 81 -23.00 -14.22 -17.82
N SER A 82 -22.11 -13.24 -17.99
CA SER A 82 -21.07 -13.22 -19.04
C SER A 82 -21.64 -13.24 -20.48
N ASN A 83 -22.64 -12.41 -20.76
CA ASN A 83 -23.29 -12.30 -22.08
C ASN A 83 -23.31 -10.85 -22.60
N THR A 84 -23.56 -10.70 -23.90
CA THR A 84 -23.81 -9.43 -24.58
C THR A 84 -25.31 -9.19 -24.71
N ILE A 85 -25.79 -8.01 -24.35
CA ILE A 85 -27.21 -7.65 -24.38
C ILE A 85 -27.34 -6.31 -25.11
N HIS A 86 -28.01 -6.31 -26.26
CA HIS A 86 -28.37 -5.12 -27.00
C HIS A 86 -29.80 -4.70 -26.64
N VAL A 87 -30.05 -3.41 -26.42
CA VAL A 87 -31.37 -2.86 -26.12
C VAL A 87 -31.66 -1.80 -27.18
N GLU A 88 -32.67 -2.08 -27.99
CA GLU A 88 -33.08 -1.28 -29.16
C GLU A 88 -33.86 -0.03 -28.72
N GLU A 89 -33.81 1.07 -29.51
CA GLU A 89 -34.47 2.34 -29.16
C GLU A 89 -35.91 2.22 -28.60
N TYR A 90 -36.22 3.06 -27.61
CA TYR A 90 -37.53 3.14 -26.93
C TYR A 90 -37.95 1.87 -26.16
N SER A 91 -36.99 1.07 -25.70
CA SER A 91 -37.23 -0.20 -25.00
C SER A 91 -37.09 -0.09 -23.48
N SER A 92 -37.43 -1.15 -22.75
CA SER A 92 -37.12 -1.22 -21.32
C SER A 92 -36.85 -2.64 -20.83
N ALA A 93 -35.78 -2.78 -20.04
CA ALA A 93 -35.23 -4.05 -19.60
C ALA A 93 -34.84 -4.05 -18.11
N THR A 94 -35.05 -5.18 -17.43
CA THR A 94 -34.51 -5.48 -16.10
C THR A 94 -33.52 -6.63 -16.21
N ILE A 95 -32.22 -6.34 -16.17
CA ILE A 95 -31.12 -7.29 -16.35
C ILE A 95 -30.54 -7.69 -14.98
N LYS A 96 -30.33 -8.98 -14.74
CA LYS A 96 -29.83 -9.53 -13.48
C LYS A 96 -28.69 -10.52 -13.68
N GLY A 97 -27.62 -10.39 -12.91
CA GLY A 97 -26.45 -11.28 -12.90
C GLY A 97 -25.16 -10.51 -13.15
N THR A 98 -24.08 -11.22 -13.47
CA THR A 98 -22.69 -10.72 -13.39
C THR A 98 -21.96 -10.72 -14.72
N ASN A 99 -20.95 -9.86 -14.86
CA ASN A 99 -20.05 -9.80 -16.04
C ASN A 99 -20.76 -9.57 -17.38
N ASN A 100 -21.97 -9.00 -17.42
CA ASN A 100 -22.67 -8.75 -18.69
C ASN A 100 -22.14 -7.49 -19.37
N THR A 101 -22.07 -7.51 -20.70
CA THR A 101 -21.86 -6.33 -21.56
C THR A 101 -23.21 -5.90 -22.10
N ILE A 102 -23.66 -4.70 -21.77
CA ILE A 102 -25.00 -4.19 -22.09
C ILE A 102 -24.81 -2.95 -22.96
N ASN A 103 -25.36 -2.95 -24.17
CA ASN A 103 -25.41 -1.80 -25.07
C ASN A 103 -26.87 -1.36 -25.19
N SER A 104 -27.21 -0.15 -24.76
CA SER A 104 -28.52 0.48 -24.96
C SER A 104 -28.41 1.54 -26.05
N GLU A 105 -29.45 1.70 -26.85
CA GLU A 105 -29.53 2.74 -27.86
C GLU A 105 -30.08 4.04 -27.27
N ASN A 106 -31.18 4.57 -27.80
CA ASN A 106 -31.72 5.87 -27.42
C ASN A 106 -33.11 5.76 -26.76
N ASN A 107 -33.33 6.53 -25.70
CA ASN A 107 -34.61 6.66 -24.98
C ASN A 107 -35.08 5.39 -24.22
N ASP A 108 -34.15 4.53 -23.78
CA ASP A 108 -34.47 3.28 -23.08
C ASP A 108 -34.64 3.46 -21.56
N ILE A 109 -35.33 2.50 -20.91
CA ILE A 109 -35.41 2.42 -19.43
C ILE A 109 -34.81 1.09 -18.95
N LEU A 110 -33.64 1.15 -18.34
CA LEU A 110 -32.84 0.00 -17.94
C LEU A 110 -32.74 -0.12 -16.41
N THR A 111 -32.89 -1.33 -15.89
CA THR A 111 -32.53 -1.67 -14.50
C THR A 111 -31.53 -2.83 -14.52
N VAL A 112 -30.31 -2.65 -14.01
CA VAL A 112 -29.26 -3.68 -13.97
C VAL A 112 -28.95 -4.06 -12.53
N THR A 113 -28.82 -5.35 -12.21
CA THR A 113 -28.44 -5.80 -10.86
C THR A 113 -27.39 -6.92 -10.90
N GLY A 114 -26.31 -6.78 -10.15
CA GLY A 114 -25.20 -7.73 -10.02
C GLY A 114 -23.85 -7.10 -10.34
N ASP A 115 -22.78 -7.79 -9.97
CA ASP A 115 -21.42 -7.25 -9.99
C ASP A 115 -20.73 -7.34 -11.37
N ASN A 116 -19.72 -6.49 -11.58
CA ASN A 116 -18.88 -6.42 -12.79
C ASN A 116 -19.64 -6.22 -14.11
N ASN A 117 -20.85 -5.65 -14.11
CA ASN A 117 -21.57 -5.36 -15.35
C ASN A 117 -20.98 -4.13 -16.06
N TYR A 118 -20.83 -4.22 -17.39
CA TYR A 118 -20.44 -3.14 -18.27
C TYR A 118 -21.67 -2.64 -19.04
N ILE A 119 -21.97 -1.33 -18.96
CA ILE A 119 -23.16 -0.71 -19.55
C ILE A 119 -22.72 0.45 -20.46
N ALA A 120 -22.94 0.35 -21.76
CA ALA A 120 -22.84 1.47 -22.69
C ALA A 120 -24.26 1.94 -23.08
N THR A 121 -24.50 3.25 -23.08
CA THR A 121 -25.77 3.86 -23.51
C THR A 121 -25.55 4.83 -24.67
N GLY A 122 -26.54 4.90 -25.58
CA GLY A 122 -26.75 6.04 -26.46
C GLY A 122 -27.29 7.24 -25.67
N GLY A 123 -28.26 7.96 -26.23
CA GLY A 123 -28.79 9.19 -25.64
C GLY A 123 -30.17 9.09 -25.00
N SER A 124 -30.40 9.91 -23.97
CA SER A 124 -31.71 10.09 -23.29
C SER A 124 -32.26 8.85 -22.56
N ASN A 125 -31.40 7.95 -22.11
CA ASN A 125 -31.75 6.72 -21.41
C ASN A 125 -31.95 6.94 -19.91
N THR A 126 -32.82 6.16 -19.27
CA THR A 126 -32.96 6.11 -17.80
C THR A 126 -32.40 4.80 -17.27
N VAL A 127 -31.24 4.81 -16.62
CA VAL A 127 -30.55 3.60 -16.15
C VAL A 127 -30.49 3.55 -14.63
N LYS A 128 -30.92 2.43 -14.04
CA LYS A 128 -30.72 2.11 -12.61
C LYS A 128 -29.86 0.87 -12.44
N ALA A 129 -28.58 1.00 -12.12
CA ALA A 129 -27.66 -0.12 -11.91
C ALA A 129 -27.33 -0.34 -10.42
N SER A 130 -27.18 -1.60 -9.99
CA SER A 130 -26.71 -1.90 -8.64
C SER A 130 -25.83 -3.15 -8.57
N GLY A 131 -24.62 -3.01 -8.03
CA GLY A 131 -23.60 -4.06 -7.93
C GLY A 131 -22.19 -3.47 -7.87
N ALA A 132 -21.26 -4.21 -7.26
CA ALA A 132 -19.86 -3.81 -7.16
C ALA A 132 -19.19 -3.81 -8.54
N ASN A 133 -18.19 -2.94 -8.74
CA ASN A 133 -17.43 -2.81 -9.99
C ASN A 133 -18.28 -2.58 -11.25
N THR A 134 -19.48 -1.98 -11.12
CA THR A 134 -20.30 -1.63 -12.28
C THR A 134 -19.57 -0.56 -13.11
N LYS A 135 -19.30 -0.83 -14.38
CA LYS A 135 -18.67 0.13 -15.31
C LYS A 135 -19.71 0.63 -16.31
N MET A 136 -19.79 1.94 -16.51
CA MET A 136 -20.79 2.58 -17.36
C MET A 136 -20.14 3.59 -18.31
N ILE A 137 -20.62 3.67 -19.55
CA ILE A 137 -20.29 4.70 -20.53
C ILE A 137 -21.58 5.30 -21.06
N SER A 138 -21.75 6.62 -20.96
CA SER A 138 -22.90 7.37 -21.46
C SER A 138 -22.54 8.26 -22.65
N ALA A 139 -23.38 8.26 -23.69
CA ALA A 139 -23.26 9.12 -24.86
C ALA A 139 -23.98 10.49 -24.70
N GLY A 140 -24.58 10.78 -23.55
CA GLY A 140 -25.15 12.09 -23.19
C GLY A 140 -26.68 12.12 -23.03
N GLY A 141 -27.17 12.98 -22.14
CA GLY A 141 -28.60 13.20 -21.89
C GLY A 141 -29.28 12.13 -21.01
N ASP A 142 -28.51 11.17 -20.48
CA ASP A 142 -29.06 10.05 -19.71
C ASP A 142 -29.40 10.45 -18.25
N ALA A 143 -30.34 9.73 -17.64
CA ALA A 143 -30.65 9.77 -16.22
C ALA A 143 -30.16 8.48 -15.54
N LEU A 144 -28.98 8.54 -14.92
CA LEU A 144 -28.24 7.41 -14.36
C LEU A 144 -28.38 7.36 -12.84
N THR A 145 -28.70 6.19 -12.30
CA THR A 145 -28.73 5.89 -10.86
C THR A 145 -27.89 4.64 -10.57
N LEU A 146 -26.82 4.75 -9.79
CA LEU A 146 -25.93 3.63 -9.45
C LEU A 146 -25.90 3.34 -7.95
N THR A 147 -25.77 2.07 -7.57
CA THR A 147 -25.61 1.66 -6.16
C THR A 147 -24.63 0.49 -6.03
N GLY A 148 -23.42 0.73 -5.54
CA GLY A 148 -22.38 -0.28 -5.38
C GLY A 148 -20.99 0.32 -5.19
N ASN A 149 -20.09 -0.43 -4.55
CA ASN A 149 -18.70 0.00 -4.36
C ASN A 149 -17.90 -0.14 -5.66
N ALA A 150 -16.89 0.72 -5.83
CA ALA A 150 -15.98 0.71 -6.98
C ALA A 150 -16.67 0.84 -8.36
N ALA A 151 -17.85 1.48 -8.41
CA ALA A 151 -18.51 1.77 -9.68
C ALA A 151 -17.77 2.88 -10.45
N SER A 152 -17.66 2.71 -11.76
CA SER A 152 -16.97 3.64 -12.67
C SER A 152 -17.94 4.13 -13.75
N VAL A 153 -18.05 5.44 -13.95
CA VAL A 153 -18.91 6.06 -14.98
C VAL A 153 -18.06 6.97 -15.87
N THR A 154 -18.13 6.78 -17.19
CA THR A 154 -17.55 7.68 -18.19
C THR A 154 -18.69 8.37 -18.94
N ILE A 155 -18.66 9.70 -19.03
CA ILE A 155 -19.69 10.50 -19.73
C ILE A 155 -19.01 11.23 -20.90
N ASN A 156 -19.37 10.85 -22.12
CA ASN A 156 -18.76 11.32 -23.37
C ASN A 156 -19.60 12.39 -24.09
N GLY A 157 -20.89 12.50 -23.77
CA GLY A 157 -21.79 13.54 -24.27
C GLY A 157 -22.29 14.47 -23.17
N ASN A 158 -23.21 15.36 -23.51
CA ASN A 158 -23.64 16.48 -22.66
C ASN A 158 -24.95 16.18 -21.90
N GLN A 159 -25.23 16.93 -20.82
CA GLN A 159 -26.52 16.96 -20.11
C GLN A 159 -26.95 15.64 -19.41
N THR A 160 -26.02 14.78 -19.03
CA THR A 160 -26.31 13.57 -18.24
C THR A 160 -26.53 13.92 -16.76
N SER A 161 -27.54 13.31 -16.15
CA SER A 161 -27.83 13.37 -14.71
C SER A 161 -27.41 12.07 -14.06
N LEU A 162 -26.42 12.10 -13.17
CA LEU A 162 -25.86 10.95 -12.47
C LEU A 162 -26.14 11.05 -10.97
N THR A 163 -26.78 10.05 -10.39
CA THR A 163 -26.84 9.81 -8.93
C THR A 163 -26.16 8.49 -8.60
N ALA A 164 -25.13 8.45 -7.74
CA ALA A 164 -24.47 7.21 -7.36
C ALA A 164 -24.24 7.08 -5.84
N THR A 165 -24.32 5.85 -5.33
CA THR A 165 -24.13 5.55 -3.91
C THR A 165 -23.21 4.34 -3.71
N GLY A 166 -22.12 4.52 -2.96
CA GLY A 166 -21.10 3.50 -2.70
C GLY A 166 -19.73 4.12 -2.43
N ASN A 167 -18.77 3.31 -1.97
CA ASN A 167 -17.40 3.77 -1.75
C ASN A 167 -16.53 3.55 -2.99
N ASN A 168 -15.45 4.32 -3.14
CA ASN A 168 -14.49 4.26 -4.26
C ASN A 168 -15.15 4.53 -5.64
N LEU A 169 -16.13 5.43 -5.70
CA LEU A 169 -16.79 5.80 -6.96
C LEU A 169 -15.83 6.54 -7.89
N SER A 170 -15.81 6.21 -9.18
CA SER A 170 -15.01 6.91 -10.20
C SER A 170 -15.92 7.50 -11.26
N VAL A 171 -15.83 8.80 -11.53
CA VAL A 171 -16.62 9.49 -12.56
C VAL A 171 -15.69 10.28 -13.46
N GLN A 172 -15.78 10.05 -14.77
CA GLN A 172 -15.00 10.76 -15.78
C GLN A 172 -15.96 11.40 -16.80
N ALA A 173 -16.31 12.67 -16.60
CA ALA A 173 -17.21 13.42 -17.46
C ALA A 173 -16.44 14.42 -18.32
N THR A 174 -16.40 14.17 -19.63
CA THR A 174 -15.75 15.05 -20.62
C THR A 174 -16.73 15.97 -21.34
N GLY A 175 -18.04 15.67 -21.26
CA GLY A 175 -19.13 16.52 -21.73
C GLY A 175 -19.38 17.76 -20.85
N SER A 176 -20.34 18.58 -21.29
CA SER A 176 -20.74 19.82 -20.62
C SER A 176 -22.18 19.78 -20.09
N GLU A 177 -22.42 20.51 -19.00
CA GLU A 177 -23.75 20.65 -18.35
C GLU A 177 -24.22 19.37 -17.63
N GLU A 178 -23.29 18.57 -17.12
CA GLU A 178 -23.58 17.34 -16.34
C GLU A 178 -24.13 17.67 -14.95
N ASN A 179 -24.97 16.79 -14.40
CA ASN A 179 -25.52 16.92 -13.05
C ASN A 179 -25.20 15.67 -12.22
N ILE A 180 -24.10 15.71 -11.47
CA ILE A 180 -23.52 14.57 -10.74
C ILE A 180 -23.83 14.71 -9.25
N THR A 181 -24.37 13.67 -8.62
CA THR A 181 -24.61 13.55 -7.17
C THR A 181 -24.08 12.22 -6.66
N LEU A 182 -23.11 12.25 -5.75
CA LEU A 182 -22.44 11.06 -5.21
C LEU A 182 -22.61 10.95 -3.68
N THR A 183 -22.71 9.73 -3.18
CA THR A 183 -22.81 9.45 -1.73
C THR A 183 -21.97 8.24 -1.32
N GLY A 184 -20.96 8.47 -0.49
CA GLY A 184 -19.99 7.46 -0.04
C GLY A 184 -18.56 8.00 -0.05
N SER A 185 -17.62 7.24 0.52
CA SER A 185 -16.24 7.67 0.73
C SER A 185 -15.34 7.44 -0.49
N ALA A 186 -14.27 8.24 -0.59
CA ALA A 186 -13.20 8.11 -1.59
C ALA A 186 -13.69 8.17 -3.06
N ALA A 187 -14.59 9.10 -3.38
CA ALA A 187 -14.99 9.37 -4.75
C ALA A 187 -13.87 10.08 -5.55
N ASN A 188 -13.68 9.72 -6.82
CA ASN A 188 -12.78 10.40 -7.76
C ASN A 188 -13.61 10.92 -8.94
N VAL A 189 -13.60 12.23 -9.20
CA VAL A 189 -14.48 12.90 -10.16
C VAL A 189 -13.71 13.84 -11.07
N LEU A 190 -13.67 13.56 -12.37
CA LEU A 190 -13.28 14.51 -13.41
C LEU A 190 -14.53 15.11 -14.06
N VAL A 191 -14.60 16.45 -14.15
CA VAL A 191 -15.61 17.18 -14.94
C VAL A 191 -14.96 18.22 -15.86
N ASN A 192 -15.63 18.54 -16.97
CA ASN A 192 -15.20 19.57 -17.92
C ASN A 192 -15.78 20.95 -17.57
N GLU A 193 -16.77 21.46 -18.33
CA GLU A 193 -17.33 22.81 -18.17
C GLU A 193 -18.83 22.81 -17.86
N ARG A 194 -19.29 23.84 -17.13
CA ARG A 194 -20.70 24.11 -16.80
C ARG A 194 -21.41 22.99 -16.01
N SER A 195 -20.67 22.05 -15.42
CA SER A 195 -21.22 20.88 -14.73
C SER A 195 -21.47 21.12 -13.24
N SER A 196 -22.51 20.49 -12.70
CA SER A 196 -22.90 20.51 -11.29
C SER A 196 -22.44 19.21 -10.61
N VAL A 197 -21.71 19.29 -9.50
CA VAL A 197 -21.14 18.15 -8.77
C VAL A 197 -21.48 18.29 -7.28
N LYS A 198 -22.29 17.37 -6.76
CA LYS A 198 -22.62 17.25 -5.33
C LYS A 198 -22.04 15.97 -4.75
N ILE A 199 -21.26 16.03 -3.66
CA ILE A 199 -20.70 14.84 -3.01
C ILE A 199 -20.98 14.86 -1.50
N THR A 200 -21.37 13.71 -0.97
CA THR A 200 -21.57 13.49 0.48
C THR A 200 -20.79 12.25 0.94
N GLY A 201 -19.69 12.46 1.66
CA GLY A 201 -18.80 11.41 2.15
C GLY A 201 -17.32 11.83 2.14
N ASP A 202 -16.53 11.22 3.02
CA ASP A 202 -15.14 11.63 3.27
C ASP A 202 -14.17 11.22 2.14
N GLY A 203 -13.17 12.06 1.88
CA GLY A 203 -11.98 11.72 1.07
C GLY A 203 -12.17 11.85 -0.44
N ALA A 204 -13.11 12.68 -0.90
CA ALA A 204 -13.34 12.86 -2.34
C ALA A 204 -12.19 13.63 -3.03
N THR A 205 -11.78 13.19 -4.21
CA THR A 205 -10.88 13.91 -5.12
C THR A 205 -11.69 14.39 -6.34
N ILE A 206 -11.65 15.69 -6.62
CA ILE A 206 -12.33 16.30 -7.77
C ILE A 206 -11.29 17.01 -8.64
N THR A 207 -11.41 16.86 -9.95
CA THR A 207 -10.70 17.66 -10.95
C THR A 207 -11.74 18.30 -11.89
N ALA A 208 -11.74 19.62 -12.00
CA ALA A 208 -12.63 20.40 -12.84
C ALA A 208 -11.81 21.24 -13.84
N THR A 209 -11.77 20.79 -15.10
CA THR A 209 -10.83 21.31 -16.12
C THR A 209 -11.36 22.48 -16.92
N GLY A 210 -12.67 22.65 -17.00
CA GLY A 210 -13.34 23.76 -17.69
C GLY A 210 -13.97 24.76 -16.73
N ALA A 211 -14.53 25.85 -17.27
CA ALA A 211 -15.10 26.93 -16.45
C ALA A 211 -16.57 26.71 -16.07
N TYR A 212 -17.05 27.48 -15.09
CA TYR A 212 -18.45 27.55 -14.63
C TYR A 212 -19.02 26.27 -14.03
N ASN A 213 -18.19 25.36 -13.51
CA ASN A 213 -18.71 24.24 -12.72
C ASN A 213 -19.24 24.73 -11.36
N ALA A 214 -20.23 24.03 -10.81
CA ALA A 214 -20.76 24.26 -9.47
C ALA A 214 -20.51 23.01 -8.62
N ILE A 215 -19.75 23.15 -7.53
CA ILE A 215 -19.31 22.03 -6.70
C ILE A 215 -19.89 22.21 -5.27
N ASP A 216 -20.53 21.19 -4.72
CA ASP A 216 -21.20 21.19 -3.41
C ASP A 216 -20.70 19.99 -2.59
N LEU A 217 -19.97 20.25 -1.49
CA LEU A 217 -19.27 19.24 -0.71
C LEU A 217 -19.76 19.12 0.74
N THR A 218 -19.77 17.88 1.22
CA THR A 218 -20.04 17.53 2.62
C THR A 218 -19.23 16.28 3.01
N GLY A 219 -18.11 16.46 3.72
CA GLY A 219 -17.17 15.39 4.09
C GLY A 219 -15.96 15.90 4.87
N LYS A 220 -14.92 15.05 4.99
CA LYS A 220 -13.57 15.41 5.46
C LYS A 220 -12.48 14.84 4.55
N ASN A 221 -11.41 15.60 4.39
CA ASN A 221 -10.20 15.28 3.61
C ASN A 221 -10.44 15.31 2.09
N GLU A 222 -11.27 16.23 1.63
CA GLU A 222 -11.52 16.44 0.21
C GLU A 222 -10.35 17.16 -0.47
N VAL A 223 -10.09 16.79 -1.72
CA VAL A 223 -9.12 17.43 -2.62
C VAL A 223 -9.86 17.93 -3.85
N VAL A 224 -9.74 19.22 -4.17
CA VAL A 224 -10.46 19.85 -5.29
C VAL A 224 -9.47 20.63 -6.16
N ASP A 225 -9.13 20.08 -7.32
CA ASP A 225 -8.39 20.77 -8.37
C ASP A 225 -9.37 21.39 -9.37
N ALA A 226 -9.65 22.70 -9.26
CA ALA A 226 -10.68 23.34 -10.06
C ALA A 226 -10.19 24.65 -10.68
N ASN A 227 -10.62 24.92 -11.91
CA ASN A 227 -10.39 26.20 -12.57
C ASN A 227 -11.74 26.86 -12.92
N GLY A 228 -11.85 28.19 -12.73
CA GLY A 228 -13.01 28.98 -13.14
C GLY A 228 -14.36 28.55 -12.56
N SER A 229 -14.38 27.89 -11.40
CA SER A 229 -15.56 27.17 -10.87
C SER A 229 -16.08 27.76 -9.55
N SER A 230 -17.35 27.54 -9.22
CA SER A 230 -17.94 27.91 -7.93
C SER A 230 -17.94 26.71 -6.98
N LEU A 231 -17.49 26.90 -5.75
CA LEU A 231 -17.45 25.87 -4.70
C LEU A 231 -18.27 26.28 -3.49
N PHE A 232 -19.11 25.38 -3.01
CA PHE A 232 -19.88 25.49 -1.77
C PHE A 232 -19.40 24.46 -0.75
N LEU A 233 -19.04 24.92 0.45
CA LEU A 233 -18.58 24.08 1.56
C LEU A 233 -19.58 24.13 2.73
N ALA A 234 -20.20 22.98 3.02
CA ALA A 234 -21.04 22.79 4.20
C ALA A 234 -20.24 22.89 5.52
N ASN A 235 -20.91 22.86 6.68
CA ASN A 235 -20.28 23.04 7.99
C ASN A 235 -19.38 21.85 8.40
N ASN A 236 -18.23 22.14 9.02
CA ASN A 236 -17.20 21.19 9.47
C ASN A 236 -16.47 20.40 8.35
N SER A 237 -16.41 20.96 7.15
CA SER A 237 -15.67 20.43 6.00
C SER A 237 -14.17 20.66 6.12
N ALA A 238 -13.35 19.76 5.56
CA ALA A 238 -11.88 19.87 5.55
C ALA A 238 -11.32 19.66 4.14
N VAL A 239 -10.97 20.74 3.44
CA VAL A 239 -10.72 20.73 1.98
C VAL A 239 -9.35 21.31 1.62
N THR A 240 -8.62 20.63 0.75
CA THR A 240 -7.47 21.20 0.03
C THR A 240 -7.86 21.54 -1.40
N MET A 241 -7.64 22.78 -1.83
CA MET A 241 -7.96 23.25 -3.18
C MET A 241 -6.70 23.59 -3.97
N THR A 242 -6.69 23.22 -5.25
CA THR A 242 -5.73 23.71 -6.26
C THR A 242 -6.47 24.36 -7.44
N GLY A 243 -5.83 25.32 -8.11
CA GLY A 243 -6.30 25.88 -9.38
C GLY A 243 -6.95 27.28 -9.31
N ASN A 244 -7.17 27.87 -10.49
CA ASN A 244 -7.28 29.32 -10.67
C ASN A 244 -8.70 29.80 -10.97
N GLY A 245 -9.11 30.96 -10.44
CA GLY A 245 -10.33 31.67 -10.85
C GLY A 245 -11.63 31.22 -10.19
N ASN A 246 -11.58 30.67 -8.97
CA ASN A 246 -12.73 30.06 -8.31
C ASN A 246 -13.49 31.02 -7.36
N ASP A 247 -14.80 30.84 -7.22
CA ASP A 247 -15.66 31.58 -6.26
C ASP A 247 -16.17 30.63 -5.16
N VAL A 248 -15.67 30.81 -3.94
CA VAL A 248 -15.82 29.88 -2.81
C VAL A 248 -16.73 30.47 -1.74
N SER A 249 -17.81 29.75 -1.41
CA SER A 249 -18.77 30.11 -0.36
C SER A 249 -18.73 29.07 0.77
N ILE A 250 -18.56 29.54 2.02
CA ILE A 250 -18.27 28.65 3.15
C ILE A 250 -19.25 28.80 4.33
N GLY A 251 -19.57 27.66 4.96
CA GLY A 251 -20.26 27.56 6.25
C GLY A 251 -19.32 27.61 7.46
N TYR A 252 -19.83 27.17 8.62
CA TYR A 252 -19.14 27.26 9.92
C TYR A 252 -18.12 26.13 10.16
N ASN A 253 -17.06 26.42 10.92
CA ASN A 253 -16.04 25.48 11.40
C ASN A 253 -15.29 24.69 10.31
N ASN A 254 -15.07 25.29 9.14
CA ASN A 254 -14.35 24.65 8.04
C ASN A 254 -12.83 24.85 8.16
N ASN A 255 -12.06 23.84 7.74
CA ASN A 255 -10.61 23.91 7.60
C ASN A 255 -10.26 23.88 6.10
N ILE A 256 -9.63 24.92 5.58
CA ILE A 256 -9.48 25.12 4.13
C ILE A 256 -8.04 25.54 3.83
N ASN A 257 -7.39 24.76 2.97
CA ASN A 257 -6.06 25.04 2.42
C ASN A 257 -6.21 25.31 0.91
N MET A 258 -5.69 26.43 0.39
CA MET A 258 -5.92 26.85 -1.01
C MET A 258 -4.62 27.22 -1.72
N ILE A 259 -4.43 26.74 -2.95
CA ILE A 259 -3.23 26.91 -3.78
C ILE A 259 -3.65 27.28 -5.22
N GLY A 260 -3.69 28.58 -5.55
CA GLY A 260 -4.04 29.02 -6.91
C GLY A 260 -4.30 30.53 -7.03
N ASP A 261 -4.34 31.02 -8.27
CA ASP A 261 -4.54 32.44 -8.58
C ASP A 261 -6.04 32.80 -8.63
N THR A 262 -6.38 34.04 -8.24
CA THR A 262 -7.72 34.63 -8.48
C THR A 262 -8.89 33.90 -7.79
N ILE A 263 -8.71 33.47 -6.53
CA ILE A 263 -9.78 32.85 -5.72
C ILE A 263 -10.54 33.94 -4.95
N SER A 264 -11.88 33.96 -5.07
CA SER A 264 -12.78 34.80 -4.27
C SER A 264 -13.39 34.00 -3.13
N LEU A 265 -13.43 34.55 -1.91
CA LEU A 265 -13.98 33.88 -0.72
C LEU A 265 -15.10 34.71 -0.09
N THR A 266 -16.30 34.12 0.02
CA THR A 266 -17.48 34.76 0.64
C THR A 266 -17.99 33.94 1.82
N THR A 267 -17.86 34.47 3.04
CA THR A 267 -18.56 33.93 4.23
C THR A 267 -20.02 34.42 4.22
N ARG A 268 -21.00 33.52 4.15
CA ARG A 268 -22.42 33.91 4.10
C ARG A 268 -23.08 33.80 5.48
N GLN A 269 -23.69 34.89 5.95
CA GLN A 269 -24.83 34.78 6.87
C GLN A 269 -26.10 34.51 6.07
N GLU A 270 -26.75 33.37 6.31
CA GLU A 270 -28.02 33.06 5.67
C GLU A 270 -29.20 33.69 6.43
N ILE A 271 -29.80 34.72 5.83
CA ILE A 271 -31.11 35.20 6.25
C ILE A 271 -32.16 34.26 5.64
N VAL A 272 -32.91 33.55 6.50
CA VAL A 272 -34.35 33.18 6.43
C VAL A 272 -34.63 31.77 7.04
N LYS A 273 -34.84 31.78 8.37
CA LYS A 273 -36.06 31.26 9.04
C LYS A 273 -36.28 29.73 9.16
N THR A 274 -36.03 29.19 10.36
CA THR A 274 -37.07 28.84 11.35
C THR A 274 -36.47 28.75 12.77
N VAL A 275 -37.30 28.98 13.79
CA VAL A 275 -36.94 29.26 15.20
C VAL A 275 -36.22 28.10 15.92
N VAL A 276 -35.09 28.41 16.55
CA VAL A 276 -34.71 27.86 17.87
C VAL A 276 -34.20 29.02 18.74
N THR A 277 -34.83 29.22 19.90
CA THR A 277 -34.29 30.03 21.00
C THR A 277 -33.65 29.10 22.03
N ASP A 278 -32.36 29.26 22.30
CA ASP A 278 -31.69 28.71 23.48
C ASP A 278 -31.18 29.89 24.35
N PRO A 279 -31.51 29.93 25.66
CA PRO A 279 -31.07 31.00 26.56
C PRO A 279 -29.72 30.78 27.26
N TYR A 280 -28.87 29.79 26.89
CA TYR A 280 -27.59 29.56 27.58
C TYR A 280 -26.37 29.38 26.67
N GLY A 281 -25.45 30.36 26.69
CA GLY A 281 -24.06 30.20 26.26
C GLY A 281 -23.56 31.24 25.26
N GLU A 282 -22.59 32.05 25.67
CA GLU A 282 -21.84 32.93 24.77
C GLU A 282 -20.75 32.12 24.06
N TYR A 283 -20.93 31.86 22.76
CA TYR A 283 -19.98 31.09 21.95
C TYR A 283 -19.09 32.01 21.12
N THR A 284 -17.78 31.97 21.35
CA THR A 284 -16.78 32.66 20.54
C THR A 284 -16.41 31.80 19.33
N TYR A 285 -17.04 32.04 18.18
CA TYR A 285 -16.75 31.33 16.94
C TYR A 285 -15.47 31.89 16.30
N THR A 286 -14.42 31.08 16.17
CA THR A 286 -13.18 31.46 15.49
C THR A 286 -13.19 30.90 14.07
N GLN A 287 -13.11 31.76 13.06
CA GLN A 287 -12.86 31.35 11.68
C GLN A 287 -11.36 31.45 11.40
N THR A 288 -10.75 30.34 11.00
CA THR A 288 -9.32 30.27 10.62
C THR A 288 -9.23 30.05 9.12
N VAL A 289 -8.51 30.94 8.43
CA VAL A 289 -8.16 30.78 7.00
C VAL A 289 -6.64 30.69 6.94
N ASP A 290 -6.12 29.47 6.82
CA ASP A 290 -4.67 29.23 6.76
C ASP A 290 -4.20 29.20 5.30
N MET A 291 -3.41 30.21 4.93
CA MET A 291 -2.69 30.26 3.66
C MET A 291 -1.20 30.05 3.93
N THR A 292 -0.59 29.03 3.31
CA THR A 292 0.84 28.72 3.50
C THR A 292 1.59 28.59 2.18
N GLY A 293 2.81 29.13 2.13
CA GLY A 293 3.67 29.18 0.93
C GLY A 293 4.05 30.61 0.52
N SER A 294 5.23 30.76 -0.09
CA SER A 294 5.75 32.02 -0.62
C SER A 294 5.32 32.23 -2.08
N GLY A 295 4.80 33.41 -2.42
CA GLY A 295 4.30 33.74 -3.77
C GLY A 295 2.79 33.58 -3.96
N ASN A 296 2.03 33.35 -2.88
CA ASN A 296 0.57 33.26 -2.91
C ASN A 296 -0.06 34.67 -2.90
N VAL A 297 -0.92 34.98 -3.88
CA VAL A 297 -1.68 36.25 -3.93
C VAL A 297 -3.14 36.00 -3.53
N LEU A 298 -3.60 36.59 -2.42
CA LEU A 298 -5.03 36.72 -2.13
C LEU A 298 -5.65 37.78 -3.06
N SER A 299 -5.89 37.39 -4.31
CA SER A 299 -6.34 38.30 -5.37
C SER A 299 -7.87 38.46 -5.39
N ILE A 300 -8.40 39.39 -4.59
CA ILE A 300 -9.73 39.97 -4.88
C ILE A 300 -9.56 41.11 -5.89
N ALA A 301 -9.53 40.77 -7.17
CA ALA A 301 -9.27 41.73 -8.25
C ALA A 301 -10.52 42.53 -8.64
N GLY A 302 -10.54 43.83 -8.30
CA GLY A 302 -11.55 44.77 -8.78
C GLY A 302 -11.65 46.04 -7.93
N THR A 303 -11.95 47.18 -8.55
CA THR A 303 -12.27 48.41 -7.82
C THR A 303 -13.57 48.24 -7.05
N GLY A 304 -13.49 48.06 -5.72
CA GLY A 304 -14.64 47.81 -4.84
C GLY A 304 -14.64 46.45 -4.11
N ALA A 305 -13.59 45.64 -4.27
CA ALA A 305 -13.39 44.42 -3.51
C ALA A 305 -13.44 44.66 -1.98
N THR A 306 -14.23 43.87 -1.26
CA THR A 306 -14.45 44.02 0.19
C THR A 306 -14.34 42.67 0.90
N LEU A 307 -13.33 42.49 1.76
CA LEU A 307 -13.30 41.38 2.71
C LEU A 307 -14.01 41.81 4.01
N ALA A 308 -15.23 41.32 4.20
CA ALA A 308 -16.05 41.59 5.37
C ALA A 308 -15.94 40.42 6.37
N ALA A 309 -14.98 40.51 7.28
CA ALA A 309 -14.82 39.58 8.40
C ALA A 309 -15.27 40.23 9.72
N GLN A 310 -15.75 39.42 10.66
CA GLN A 310 -15.92 39.77 12.07
C GLN A 310 -15.29 38.65 12.90
N ASN A 311 -14.51 38.99 13.93
CA ASN A 311 -13.84 38.05 14.84
C ASN A 311 -12.96 36.98 14.13
N ALA A 312 -12.26 37.36 13.07
CA ALA A 312 -11.32 36.48 12.35
C ALA A 312 -9.85 36.74 12.74
N THR A 313 -9.00 35.71 12.58
CA THR A 313 -7.54 35.88 12.51
C THR A 313 -7.14 35.84 11.04
N ILE A 314 -6.43 36.88 10.57
CA ILE A 314 -6.02 37.02 9.17
C ILE A 314 -4.49 37.10 9.11
N ASN A 315 -3.87 36.16 8.39
CA ASN A 315 -2.43 36.10 8.15
C ASN A 315 -2.15 36.61 6.72
N ILE A 316 -1.40 37.70 6.59
CA ILE A 316 -1.06 38.32 5.30
C ILE A 316 0.40 38.01 4.98
N ALA A 317 0.64 37.33 3.85
CA ALA A 317 1.98 37.00 3.36
C ALA A 317 2.71 38.24 2.83
N SER A 318 4.03 38.12 2.62
CA SER A 318 4.86 39.16 2.02
C SER A 318 4.33 39.61 0.65
N ASP A 319 4.61 40.85 0.26
CA ASP A 319 4.31 41.42 -1.07
C ASP A 319 2.80 41.47 -1.44
N SER A 320 1.89 41.49 -0.46
CA SER A 320 0.43 41.35 -0.65
C SER A 320 -0.37 42.64 -0.39
N GLN A 321 -1.37 42.96 -1.22
CA GLN A 321 -2.33 44.09 -1.05
C GLN A 321 -3.72 43.63 -0.59
N VAL A 322 -4.22 44.12 0.57
CA VAL A 322 -5.50 43.68 1.17
C VAL A 322 -6.38 44.85 1.66
N THR A 323 -7.69 44.79 1.42
CA THR A 323 -8.70 45.73 1.98
C THR A 323 -9.69 45.02 2.90
N LEU A 324 -9.77 45.45 4.17
CA LEU A 324 -10.61 44.89 5.22
C LEU A 324 -11.70 45.87 5.70
N SER A 325 -12.88 45.35 6.03
CA SER A 325 -13.98 46.11 6.66
C SER A 325 -14.63 45.29 7.77
N GLY A 326 -14.31 45.59 9.04
CA GLY A 326 -14.69 44.79 10.22
C GLY A 326 -14.70 45.60 11.53
N SER A 327 -14.85 44.96 12.69
CA SER A 327 -14.48 45.55 13.99
C SER A 327 -14.11 44.46 15.01
N ASN A 328 -13.07 44.70 15.79
CA ASN A 328 -12.40 43.78 16.73
C ASN A 328 -11.53 42.66 16.09
N GLU A 329 -11.05 42.84 14.86
CA GLU A 329 -10.18 41.85 14.18
C GLU A 329 -8.75 41.83 14.74
N LYS A 330 -8.14 40.64 14.69
CA LYS A 330 -6.70 40.45 14.92
C LYS A 330 -6.00 40.14 13.60
N ILE A 331 -5.08 41.02 13.21
CA ILE A 331 -4.41 40.97 11.90
C ILE A 331 -2.91 40.77 12.13
N THR A 332 -2.31 39.82 11.41
CA THR A 332 -0.86 39.57 11.45
C THR A 332 -0.28 39.71 10.04
N MET A 333 0.69 40.60 9.88
CA MET A 333 1.35 40.89 8.60
C MET A 333 2.80 40.42 8.62
N ALA A 334 3.24 39.80 7.52
CA ALA A 334 4.64 39.48 7.25
C ALA A 334 5.45 40.76 6.96
N SER A 335 6.50 40.68 6.13
CA SER A 335 7.27 41.86 5.71
C SER A 335 6.97 42.23 4.25
N ASN A 336 7.03 43.51 3.89
CA ASN A 336 6.67 44.05 2.56
C ASN A 336 5.17 43.91 2.15
N SER A 337 4.21 43.97 3.08
CA SER A 337 2.78 43.85 2.77
C SER A 337 2.01 45.18 2.89
N ASP A 338 1.00 45.37 2.04
CA ASP A 338 0.11 46.54 1.97
C ASP A 338 -1.29 46.22 2.56
N LEU A 339 -1.75 47.00 3.55
CA LEU A 339 -3.07 46.84 4.18
C LEU A 339 -3.88 48.14 4.19
N THR A 340 -5.15 48.06 3.82
CA THR A 340 -6.18 49.07 4.14
C THR A 340 -7.26 48.45 5.03
N ALA A 341 -7.54 49.02 6.20
CA ALA A 341 -8.54 48.49 7.13
C ALA A 341 -9.46 49.57 7.72
N TYR A 342 -10.77 49.32 7.68
CA TYR A 342 -11.82 50.18 8.24
C TYR A 342 -12.52 49.46 9.39
N GLY A 343 -12.45 50.00 10.61
CA GLY A 343 -13.05 49.35 11.78
C GLY A 343 -12.56 49.82 13.15
N ASN A 344 -13.37 49.59 14.19
CA ASN A 344 -13.00 49.90 15.58
C ASN A 344 -12.33 48.70 16.28
N ASN A 345 -11.50 48.97 17.29
CA ASN A 345 -10.80 47.99 18.13
C ASN A 345 -9.88 46.99 17.37
N LEU A 346 -9.31 47.41 16.22
CA LEU A 346 -8.39 46.56 15.46
C LEU A 346 -7.09 46.31 16.25
N THR A 347 -6.66 45.05 16.33
CA THR A 347 -5.35 44.67 16.91
C THR A 347 -4.43 44.19 15.80
N LEU A 348 -3.38 44.95 15.51
CA LEU A 348 -2.47 44.71 14.39
C LEU A 348 -1.05 44.42 14.86
N THR A 349 -0.47 43.35 14.34
CA THR A 349 0.94 42.98 14.53
C THR A 349 1.62 42.83 13.18
N ALA A 350 2.65 43.63 12.90
CA ALA A 350 3.34 43.64 11.61
C ALA A 350 4.86 43.46 11.77
N GLN A 351 5.49 42.79 10.79
CA GLN A 351 6.95 42.68 10.69
C GLN A 351 7.51 43.91 9.96
N ALA A 352 8.59 43.82 9.16
CA ALA A 352 9.28 44.98 8.57
C ALA A 352 8.70 45.44 7.21
N GLU A 353 8.97 46.68 6.79
CA GLU A 353 8.71 47.15 5.41
C GLU A 353 7.23 47.14 4.91
N ASN A 354 6.22 47.11 5.80
CA ASN A 354 4.79 47.10 5.43
C ASN A 354 4.19 48.49 5.18
N ASN A 355 3.27 48.62 4.21
CA ASN A 355 2.41 49.81 4.04
C ASN A 355 1.03 49.64 4.71
N MET A 356 0.56 50.58 5.53
CA MET A 356 -0.71 50.39 6.27
C MET A 356 -1.58 51.66 6.41
N LEU A 357 -2.84 51.58 5.97
CA LEU A 357 -3.90 52.59 6.11
C LEU A 357 -5.00 52.08 7.05
N LEU A 358 -5.23 52.76 8.19
CA LEU A 358 -6.10 52.27 9.27
C LEU A 358 -7.09 53.38 9.72
N GLU A 359 -8.39 53.11 9.69
CA GLU A 359 -9.44 54.07 10.11
C GLU A 359 -10.39 53.49 11.17
N GLY A 360 -10.38 54.04 12.40
CA GLY A 360 -11.32 53.72 13.48
C GLY A 360 -10.87 54.17 14.88
N THR A 361 -11.69 53.90 15.91
CA THR A 361 -11.34 54.15 17.32
C THR A 361 -10.86 52.87 18.02
N GLY A 362 -9.95 53.00 19.00
CA GLY A 362 -9.47 51.87 19.80
C GLY A 362 -8.43 50.96 19.12
N VAL A 363 -7.81 51.41 18.02
CA VAL A 363 -6.79 50.65 17.29
C VAL A 363 -5.54 50.46 18.16
N THR A 364 -5.09 49.21 18.30
CA THR A 364 -3.82 48.83 18.95
C THR A 364 -2.84 48.35 17.89
N LEU A 365 -1.73 49.07 17.72
CA LEU A 365 -0.71 48.79 16.71
C LEU A 365 0.60 48.39 17.39
N SER A 366 1.09 47.18 17.08
CA SER A 366 2.41 46.70 17.48
C SER A 366 3.25 46.45 16.22
N LEU A 367 4.37 47.17 16.09
CA LEU A 367 5.32 47.02 14.99
C LEU A 367 6.58 46.32 15.48
N THR A 368 7.08 45.36 14.69
CA THR A 368 8.33 44.65 14.94
C THR A 368 9.26 44.74 13.73
N GLY A 369 10.33 45.54 13.83
CA GLY A 369 11.30 45.72 12.76
C GLY A 369 11.29 47.14 12.14
N GLY A 370 12.30 47.42 11.32
CA GLY A 370 12.48 48.74 10.70
C GLY A 370 11.66 48.99 9.44
N ASN A 371 11.61 50.26 9.01
CA ASN A 371 11.13 50.71 7.70
C ASN A 371 9.65 50.43 7.34
N ASN A 372 8.76 50.21 8.32
CA ASN A 372 7.31 50.14 8.05
C ASN A 372 6.72 51.52 7.69
N GLU A 373 6.03 51.65 6.56
CA GLU A 373 5.40 52.90 6.09
C GLU A 373 3.87 52.88 6.32
N VAL A 374 3.46 53.17 7.56
CA VAL A 374 2.03 53.33 7.91
C VAL A 374 1.44 54.57 7.22
N ALA A 375 0.90 54.38 6.02
CA ALA A 375 0.39 55.37 5.09
C ALA A 375 -1.00 55.94 5.47
N LEU A 376 -1.08 56.69 6.56
CA LEU A 376 -2.14 57.70 6.74
C LEU A 376 -1.75 58.99 5.99
N ASN A 377 -1.91 58.95 4.66
CA ASN A 377 -1.73 60.06 3.71
C ASN A 377 -0.50 60.96 4.02
N SER A 378 0.70 60.41 3.76
CA SER A 378 2.05 60.96 4.05
C SER A 378 2.64 60.64 5.43
N GLY A 379 3.02 59.36 5.63
CA GLY A 379 4.09 58.93 6.55
C GLY A 379 3.96 59.32 8.02
N ARG A 380 2.81 59.04 8.65
CA ARG A 380 2.51 59.43 10.06
C ARG A 380 1.57 58.43 10.74
N ILE A 381 1.97 57.91 11.90
CA ILE A 381 1.05 57.24 12.83
C ILE A 381 0.20 58.31 13.52
N SER A 382 -1.10 58.41 13.21
CA SER A 382 -1.99 59.42 13.80
C SER A 382 -2.84 58.85 14.94
N LEU A 383 -2.54 59.22 16.18
CA LEU A 383 -3.27 58.77 17.37
C LEU A 383 -4.48 59.67 17.67
N SER A 384 -5.68 59.08 17.67
CA SER A 384 -6.91 59.72 18.17
C SER A 384 -6.91 59.74 19.71
N ASN A 385 -7.75 60.57 20.34
CA ASN A 385 -7.71 60.75 21.80
C ASN A 385 -7.82 59.42 22.58
N ASN A 386 -6.98 59.26 23.61
CA ASN A 386 -6.85 58.07 24.46
C ASN A 386 -6.33 56.80 23.76
N ALA A 387 -5.55 56.91 22.67
CA ALA A 387 -4.90 55.76 22.05
C ALA A 387 -3.56 55.39 22.73
N GLY A 388 -3.18 54.11 22.60
CA GLY A 388 -1.91 53.55 23.07
C GLY A 388 -1.11 52.95 21.91
N VAL A 389 0.20 53.21 21.86
CA VAL A 389 1.10 52.65 20.84
C VAL A 389 2.46 52.30 21.44
N ASP A 390 2.94 51.09 21.15
CA ASP A 390 4.29 50.61 21.44
C ASP A 390 5.01 50.34 20.10
N LEU A 391 6.07 51.08 19.81
CA LEU A 391 6.85 50.96 18.57
C LEU A 391 8.18 50.29 18.84
N SER A 392 8.49 49.18 18.16
CA SER A 392 9.85 48.61 18.12
C SER A 392 10.41 48.69 16.68
N GLY A 393 11.30 49.64 16.43
CA GLY A 393 11.83 49.93 15.10
C GLY A 393 12.53 51.28 14.99
N SER A 394 13.28 51.47 13.92
CA SER A 394 14.01 52.73 13.64
C SER A 394 13.35 53.52 12.50
N GLY A 395 13.31 54.85 12.61
CA GLY A 395 12.91 55.79 11.56
C GLY A 395 11.42 56.20 11.54
N ASN A 396 10.63 55.83 12.54
CA ASN A 396 9.18 56.02 12.55
C ASN A 396 8.76 57.49 12.73
N THR A 397 7.56 57.88 12.27
CA THR A 397 6.97 59.21 12.57
C THR A 397 5.57 59.09 13.18
N VAL A 398 5.36 59.73 14.33
CA VAL A 398 4.12 59.71 15.13
C VAL A 398 3.54 61.12 15.28
N THR A 399 2.22 61.24 15.18
CA THR A 399 1.45 62.46 15.41
C THR A 399 0.29 62.15 16.36
N ALA A 400 0.25 62.77 17.54
CA ALA A 400 -0.72 62.44 18.58
C ALA A 400 -1.70 63.59 18.88
N ALA A 401 -2.96 63.25 19.13
CA ALA A 401 -3.97 64.17 19.66
C ALA A 401 -3.75 64.45 21.17
N SER A 402 -4.79 64.43 21.99
CA SER A 402 -4.68 64.63 23.46
C SER A 402 -4.75 63.30 24.23
N ALA A 403 -4.09 63.26 25.40
CA ALA A 403 -4.17 62.16 26.37
C ALA A 403 -3.77 60.75 25.84
N ASN A 404 -2.76 60.66 24.98
CA ASN A 404 -2.22 59.39 24.48
C ASN A 404 -1.07 58.85 25.33
N THR A 405 -0.87 57.54 25.29
CA THR A 405 0.32 56.87 25.85
C THR A 405 1.15 56.32 24.70
N ILE A 406 2.43 56.69 24.62
CA ILE A 406 3.31 56.38 23.48
C ILE A 406 4.62 55.82 24.03
N SER A 407 4.99 54.61 23.65
CA SER A 407 6.31 54.03 23.90
C SER A 407 7.04 53.82 22.58
N ILE A 408 8.34 54.15 22.55
CA ILE A 408 9.17 54.03 21.35
C ILE A 408 10.49 53.39 21.71
N GLU A 409 10.85 52.33 20.99
CA GLU A 409 12.10 51.60 21.09
C GLU A 409 12.77 51.48 19.71
N GLY A 410 13.96 52.08 19.57
CA GLY A 410 14.73 52.10 18.33
C GLY A 410 15.24 53.50 17.99
N ASN A 411 15.79 53.69 16.79
CA ASN A 411 16.57 54.89 16.47
C ASN A 411 15.90 55.79 15.41
N ARG A 412 16.11 57.11 15.49
CA ARG A 412 15.69 58.15 14.53
C ARG A 412 14.18 58.35 14.41
N ASN A 413 13.39 58.05 15.44
CA ASN A 413 11.94 58.28 15.35
C ASN A 413 11.59 59.76 15.60
N THR A 414 10.43 60.19 15.07
CA THR A 414 9.95 61.57 15.15
C THR A 414 8.52 61.62 15.70
N VAL A 415 8.34 62.14 16.91
CA VAL A 415 7.04 62.27 17.58
C VAL A 415 6.58 63.72 17.56
N SER A 416 5.30 63.98 17.30
CA SER A 416 4.72 65.31 17.36
C SER A 416 3.33 65.29 17.96
N SER A 417 2.90 66.39 18.59
CA SER A 417 1.51 66.54 19.05
C SER A 417 1.03 67.98 18.97
N SER A 418 -0.23 68.13 18.58
CA SER A 418 -1.00 69.38 18.68
C SER A 418 -1.95 69.42 19.89
N GLY A 419 -2.00 68.34 20.69
CA GLY A 419 -2.83 68.21 21.89
C GLY A 419 -2.02 68.35 23.18
N SER A 420 -2.70 68.14 24.30
CA SER A 420 -2.10 68.24 25.65
C SER A 420 -2.27 66.94 26.44
N GLY A 421 -1.41 66.73 27.44
CA GLY A 421 -1.53 65.62 28.39
C GLY A 421 -1.09 64.26 27.83
N ASN A 422 -0.29 64.23 26.76
CA ASN A 422 0.30 62.99 26.27
C ASN A 422 1.42 62.52 27.21
N GLN A 423 1.60 61.21 27.29
CA GLN A 423 2.68 60.53 28.00
C GLN A 423 3.55 59.81 26.97
N LEU A 424 4.82 60.18 26.89
CA LEU A 424 5.78 59.65 25.93
C LEU A 424 6.97 59.03 26.65
N THR A 425 7.30 57.78 26.33
CA THR A 425 8.54 57.10 26.75
C THR A 425 9.43 56.86 25.53
N LEU A 426 10.71 57.22 25.64
CA LEU A 426 11.71 57.08 24.56
C LEU A 426 12.82 56.12 24.96
N HIS A 427 13.15 55.18 24.07
CA HIS A 427 14.31 54.28 24.12
C HIS A 427 15.03 54.31 22.76
N GLY A 428 16.33 54.66 22.72
CA GLY A 428 17.17 54.55 21.51
C GLY A 428 17.83 55.87 21.06
N SER A 429 18.33 55.97 19.82
CA SER A 429 19.22 57.08 19.40
C SER A 429 18.72 57.95 18.24
N ASP A 430 19.06 59.25 18.25
CA ASP A 430 18.63 60.28 17.26
C ASP A 430 17.11 60.62 17.26
N GLU A 431 16.42 60.42 18.38
CA GLU A 431 14.97 60.68 18.51
C GLU A 431 14.61 62.17 18.38
N LYS A 432 13.40 62.50 17.91
CA LYS A 432 12.93 63.89 17.70
C LYS A 432 11.50 64.06 18.19
N VAL A 433 11.27 64.90 19.19
CA VAL A 433 9.95 65.15 19.78
C VAL A 433 9.53 66.60 19.60
N SER A 434 8.26 66.83 19.28
CA SER A 434 7.63 68.16 19.22
C SER A 434 6.29 68.15 19.96
N MET A 435 6.31 68.41 21.27
CA MET A 435 5.14 68.33 22.15
C MET A 435 5.07 69.53 23.11
N ASN A 436 3.85 69.92 23.51
CA ASN A 436 3.63 70.92 24.55
C ASN A 436 2.76 70.33 25.66
N SER A 437 2.88 70.86 26.88
CA SER A 437 2.03 70.46 28.03
C SER A 437 1.88 68.95 28.19
N SER A 438 2.99 68.21 28.04
CA SER A 438 3.05 66.75 28.02
C SER A 438 4.09 66.21 29.01
N ILE A 439 4.00 64.93 29.34
CA ILE A 439 4.96 64.21 30.18
C ILE A 439 5.86 63.39 29.25
N ILE A 440 7.17 63.60 29.34
CA ILE A 440 8.18 62.92 28.52
C ILE A 440 9.16 62.22 29.46
N THR A 441 9.19 60.90 29.41
CA THR A 441 10.18 60.05 30.06
C THR A 441 11.22 59.63 29.02
N VAL A 442 12.50 59.79 29.34
CA VAL A 442 13.61 59.39 28.48
C VAL A 442 14.38 58.28 29.19
N ALA A 443 14.21 57.06 28.70
CA ALA A 443 14.74 55.85 29.34
C ALA A 443 16.23 55.66 29.05
N SER A 444 16.92 54.95 29.93
CA SER A 444 18.39 54.91 29.98
C SER A 444 19.09 54.68 28.63
N GLY A 445 20.14 55.46 28.35
CA GLY A 445 20.98 55.33 27.15
C GLY A 445 20.43 55.98 25.87
N THR A 446 19.34 56.75 25.98
CA THR A 446 18.63 57.33 24.83
C THR A 446 19.21 58.68 24.39
N SER A 447 19.14 59.00 23.10
CA SER A 447 19.45 60.35 22.60
C SER A 447 18.29 60.97 21.83
N ALA A 448 17.93 62.21 22.20
CA ALA A 448 16.69 62.85 21.76
C ALA A 448 16.76 64.38 21.62
N THR A 449 16.16 64.92 20.57
CA THR A 449 15.88 66.36 20.40
C THR A 449 14.43 66.64 20.81
N LEU A 450 14.21 67.38 21.90
CA LEU A 450 12.88 67.65 22.46
C LEU A 450 12.49 69.12 22.24
N ASN A 451 11.45 69.39 21.46
CA ASN A 451 10.96 70.74 21.17
C ASN A 451 9.56 70.98 21.76
N GLY A 452 9.39 72.11 22.44
CA GLY A 452 8.13 72.62 22.95
C GLY A 452 8.19 73.10 24.40
N SER A 453 7.07 73.62 24.90
CA SER A 453 7.00 74.38 26.15
C SER A 453 6.02 73.78 27.15
N ASN A 454 6.26 74.06 28.44
CA ASN A 454 5.48 73.56 29.59
C ASN A 454 5.47 72.03 29.71
N ASN A 455 6.50 71.33 29.22
CA ASN A 455 6.62 69.88 29.40
C ASN A 455 7.27 69.54 30.74
N GLN A 456 6.88 68.39 31.29
CA GLN A 456 7.61 67.73 32.36
C GLN A 456 8.48 66.65 31.72
N ILE A 457 9.80 66.85 31.77
CA ILE A 457 10.79 65.95 31.18
C ILE A 457 11.53 65.24 32.31
N THR A 458 11.46 63.92 32.35
CA THR A 458 12.25 63.06 33.25
C THR A 458 13.23 62.27 32.40
N ALA A 459 14.53 62.39 32.66
CA ALA A 459 15.55 61.55 32.03
C ALA A 459 16.15 60.61 33.07
N GLU A 460 16.22 59.31 32.73
CA GLU A 460 16.91 58.29 33.51
C GLU A 460 18.43 58.45 33.37
N THR A 461 19.22 57.38 33.24
CA THR A 461 20.70 57.49 33.19
C THR A 461 21.27 57.50 31.76
N CYS A 462 22.48 58.02 31.58
CA CYS A 462 23.25 57.89 30.33
C CYS A 462 22.63 58.50 29.05
N ASN A 463 21.66 59.42 29.15
CA ASN A 463 20.99 59.99 27.97
C ASN A 463 21.76 61.15 27.32
N THR A 464 21.47 61.46 26.05
CA THR A 464 22.03 62.64 25.35
C THR A 464 20.92 63.49 24.71
N LEU A 465 20.64 64.69 25.26
CA LEU A 465 19.44 65.46 24.93
C LEU A 465 19.74 66.84 24.30
N SER A 466 18.86 67.32 23.42
CA SER A 466 18.82 68.70 22.95
C SER A 466 17.40 69.26 23.09
N ILE A 467 17.17 70.18 24.03
CA ILE A 467 15.86 70.66 24.45
C ILE A 467 15.65 72.11 24.00
N THR A 468 14.54 72.43 23.34
CA THR A 468 14.17 73.79 22.94
C THR A 468 12.75 74.16 23.33
N GLY A 469 12.57 75.31 23.98
CA GLY A 469 11.28 75.80 24.46
C GLY A 469 11.38 76.41 25.87
N GLY A 470 10.32 77.12 26.28
CA GLY A 470 10.28 77.81 27.58
C GLY A 470 9.48 77.07 28.63
N SER A 471 9.71 77.42 29.91
CA SER A 471 8.93 76.93 31.05
C SER A 471 8.87 75.40 31.20
N ASN A 472 9.85 74.65 30.68
CA ASN A 472 9.94 73.21 30.90
C ASN A 472 10.52 72.92 32.30
N ARG A 473 10.01 71.86 32.93
CA ARG A 473 10.53 71.31 34.19
C ARG A 473 11.27 70.02 33.87
N ILE A 474 12.59 70.05 34.01
CA ILE A 474 13.50 68.98 33.61
C ILE A 474 14.08 68.35 34.88
N VAL A 475 13.90 67.04 35.03
CA VAL A 475 14.47 66.23 36.11
C VAL A 475 15.38 65.18 35.47
N MET A 476 16.61 65.02 35.96
CA MET A 476 17.59 64.08 35.39
C MET A 476 18.27 63.27 36.49
N ASP A 477 18.32 61.95 36.30
CA ASP A 477 19.15 61.05 37.10
C ASP A 477 20.62 61.14 36.67
N SER A 478 21.49 60.21 37.05
CA SER A 478 22.95 60.38 36.84
C SER A 478 23.42 60.09 35.41
N TYR A 479 24.56 60.65 34.99
CA TYR A 479 25.23 60.40 33.69
C TYR A 479 24.56 60.95 32.40
N ASN A 480 23.59 61.88 32.47
CA ASN A 480 23.01 62.47 31.25
C ASN A 480 23.86 63.59 30.66
N THR A 481 23.68 63.88 29.37
CA THR A 481 24.31 64.99 28.64
C THR A 481 23.28 65.79 27.86
N VAL A 482 22.81 66.91 28.40
CA VAL A 482 22.02 67.90 27.65
C VAL A 482 22.98 68.79 26.85
N GLN A 483 23.11 68.51 25.55
CA GLN A 483 23.99 69.23 24.63
C GLN A 483 23.54 70.68 24.39
N MET A 484 22.24 70.96 24.51
CA MET A 484 21.68 72.31 24.45
C MET A 484 20.31 72.34 25.12
N LEU A 485 20.08 73.23 26.07
CA LEU A 485 18.77 73.64 26.57
C LEU A 485 18.54 75.10 26.18
N LYS A 486 17.58 75.40 25.31
CA LYS A 486 17.35 76.76 24.80
C LYS A 486 15.93 77.28 25.06
N GLY A 487 15.82 78.29 25.90
CA GLY A 487 14.57 79.00 26.20
C GLY A 487 14.54 79.60 27.61
N ASP A 488 13.65 80.57 27.82
CA ASP A 488 13.53 81.30 29.08
C ASP A 488 12.67 80.54 30.13
N ASN A 489 12.92 80.82 31.41
CA ASN A 489 12.19 80.31 32.58
C ASN A 489 12.18 78.76 32.73
N ASN A 490 13.14 78.06 32.13
CA ASN A 490 13.29 76.61 32.33
C ASN A 490 13.82 76.31 33.76
N GLN A 491 13.33 75.23 34.35
CA GLN A 491 13.78 74.72 35.65
C GLN A 491 14.46 73.37 35.45
N VAL A 492 15.71 73.24 35.90
CA VAL A 492 16.48 72.00 35.78
C VAL A 492 16.91 71.52 37.17
N GLN A 493 16.53 70.30 37.50
CA GLN A 493 17.02 69.57 38.67
C GLN A 493 17.74 68.32 38.18
N MET A 494 19.00 68.12 38.57
CA MET A 494 19.77 66.96 38.14
C MET A 494 20.54 66.33 39.30
N GLN A 495 20.67 65.00 39.28
CA GLN A 495 21.55 64.25 40.18
C GLN A 495 23.02 64.39 39.76
N SER A 496 23.90 63.52 40.23
CA SER A 496 25.34 63.57 39.96
C SER A 496 25.72 63.20 38.52
N ASP A 497 26.98 63.39 38.12
CA ASP A 497 27.57 62.95 36.84
C ASP A 497 26.92 63.51 35.54
N ASN A 498 26.03 64.51 35.64
CA ASN A 498 25.30 65.10 34.52
C ASN A 498 26.06 66.24 33.81
N THR A 499 25.94 66.35 32.49
CA THR A 499 26.40 67.50 31.69
C THR A 499 25.19 68.29 31.17
N LEU A 500 25.20 69.62 31.27
CA LEU A 500 24.18 70.52 30.73
C LEU A 500 24.83 71.74 30.06
N THR A 501 24.53 71.99 28.79
CA THR A 501 24.76 73.30 28.16
C THR A 501 23.42 74.01 27.98
N ALA A 502 23.27 75.24 28.47
CA ALA A 502 21.99 75.96 28.49
C ALA A 502 22.11 77.43 28.07
N GLN A 503 21.07 77.94 27.38
CA GLN A 503 20.93 79.31 26.91
C GLN A 503 19.51 79.85 27.16
N GLY A 504 19.36 80.84 28.03
CA GLY A 504 18.07 81.45 28.34
C GLY A 504 18.14 82.35 29.58
N ASN A 505 17.17 83.26 29.71
CA ASN A 505 17.04 84.13 30.88
C ASN A 505 16.16 83.48 31.95
N ASN A 506 16.37 83.89 33.21
CA ASN A 506 15.68 83.33 34.38
C ASN A 506 15.82 81.80 34.49
N LEU A 507 16.99 81.25 34.17
CA LEU A 507 17.26 79.82 34.33
C LEU A 507 17.52 79.50 35.80
N HIS A 508 16.83 78.50 36.33
CA HIS A 508 17.08 77.95 37.67
C HIS A 508 17.61 76.52 37.52
N VAL A 509 18.85 76.29 38.00
CA VAL A 509 19.54 75.00 37.88
C VAL A 509 20.06 74.55 39.23
N THR A 510 19.63 73.37 39.66
CA THR A 510 20.16 72.67 40.84
C THR A 510 20.77 71.35 40.38
N ALA A 511 22.06 71.14 40.66
CA ALA A 511 22.80 69.97 40.20
C ALA A 511 23.48 69.24 41.36
N GLY A 512 23.59 67.92 41.25
CA GLY A 512 24.35 67.08 42.16
C GLY A 512 25.87 67.24 41.99
N SER A 513 26.61 66.27 42.51
CA SER A 513 28.08 66.25 42.43
C SER A 513 28.54 65.82 41.02
N THR A 514 29.82 65.97 40.68
CA THR A 514 30.45 65.56 39.40
C THR A 514 29.80 66.10 38.11
N THR A 515 28.97 67.15 38.19
CA THR A 515 28.21 67.67 37.04
C THR A 515 29.01 68.68 36.20
N LYS A 516 28.68 68.84 34.91
CA LYS A 516 29.35 69.77 33.97
C LYS A 516 28.35 70.73 33.34
N LEU A 517 28.30 71.96 33.84
CA LEU A 517 27.33 72.98 33.45
C LEU A 517 27.97 74.09 32.59
N ASN A 518 27.43 74.39 31.42
CA ASN A 518 27.82 75.49 30.53
C ASN A 518 26.60 76.42 30.30
N ILE A 519 26.43 77.48 31.07
CA ILE A 519 25.18 78.27 31.08
C ILE A 519 25.40 79.72 30.63
N THR A 520 24.64 80.18 29.64
CA THR A 520 24.70 81.56 29.12
C THR A 520 23.32 82.24 29.19
N GLY A 521 23.20 83.31 29.97
CA GLY A 521 21.92 83.99 30.19
C GLY A 521 22.00 85.06 31.28
N SER A 522 21.00 85.94 31.36
CA SER A 522 20.91 86.93 32.44
C SER A 522 19.99 86.46 33.57
N ALA A 523 20.28 86.91 34.81
CA ALA A 523 19.50 86.59 36.01
C ALA A 523 19.35 85.07 36.27
N MET A 524 20.48 84.35 36.23
CA MET A 524 20.55 82.92 36.50
C MET A 524 20.72 82.64 37.99
N ASP A 525 20.14 81.53 38.44
CA ASP A 525 20.27 81.00 39.80
C ASP A 525 20.78 79.55 39.69
N VAL A 526 22.04 79.33 40.06
CA VAL A 526 22.75 78.05 39.84
C VAL A 526 23.36 77.54 41.13
N ALA A 527 22.97 76.34 41.53
CA ALA A 527 23.52 75.59 42.66
C ALA A 527 24.12 74.25 42.17
N VAL A 528 25.34 73.94 42.59
CA VAL A 528 26.02 72.66 42.32
C VAL A 528 26.67 72.10 43.59
N LEU A 529 26.81 70.78 43.65
CA LEU A 529 27.56 70.07 44.71
C LEU A 529 28.95 69.63 44.19
N ASP A 530 29.70 68.87 45.00
CA ASP A 530 31.12 68.50 44.84
C ASP A 530 31.55 68.13 43.41
N ASN A 531 32.82 68.31 43.06
CA ASN A 531 33.46 67.82 41.84
C ASN A 531 32.84 68.34 40.52
N SER A 532 32.00 69.38 40.57
CA SER A 532 31.25 69.86 39.40
C SER A 532 31.99 70.94 38.62
N THR A 533 32.07 70.86 37.29
CA THR A 533 32.61 71.92 36.43
C THR A 533 31.50 72.88 36.00
N LEU A 534 31.54 74.15 36.39
CA LEU A 534 30.57 75.17 36.02
C LEU A 534 31.24 76.29 35.21
N GLN A 535 30.85 76.47 33.95
CA GLN A 535 31.17 77.65 33.15
C GLN A 535 29.91 78.50 32.94
N THR A 536 29.92 79.78 33.33
CA THR A 536 28.77 80.67 33.13
C THR A 536 29.14 82.03 32.57
N SER A 537 28.23 82.58 31.76
CA SER A 537 28.37 83.90 31.13
C SER A 537 27.07 84.70 31.20
N GLY A 538 27.10 85.84 31.90
CA GLY A 538 25.95 86.74 32.01
C GLY A 538 25.94 87.59 33.28
N ASP A 539 25.16 88.67 33.25
CA ASP A 539 25.09 89.65 34.34
C ASP A 539 24.07 89.24 35.42
N ASN A 540 24.38 89.61 36.68
CA ASN A 540 23.57 89.36 37.88
C ASN A 540 23.33 87.85 38.18
N ALA A 541 24.28 86.98 37.85
CA ALA A 541 24.23 85.57 38.23
C ALA A 541 24.44 85.36 39.74
N LYS A 542 23.65 84.46 40.33
CA LYS A 542 23.91 83.90 41.65
C LYS A 542 24.46 82.48 41.49
N ILE A 543 25.63 82.23 42.07
CA ILE A 543 26.32 80.94 41.96
C ILE A 543 26.67 80.47 43.37
N SER A 544 26.13 79.31 43.74
CA SER A 544 26.47 78.61 44.98
C SER A 544 27.11 77.27 44.62
N ILE A 545 28.33 77.04 45.10
CA ILE A 545 28.98 75.74 45.08
C ILE A 545 29.07 75.28 46.55
N ASP A 546 28.40 74.17 46.85
CA ASP A 546 28.25 73.62 48.21
C ASP A 546 28.81 72.19 48.21
N GLY A 547 30.13 72.08 48.05
CA GLY A 547 30.88 70.82 47.97
C GLY A 547 32.31 71.02 47.45
N ASP A 548 33.13 69.97 47.53
CA ASP A 548 34.59 70.05 47.31
C ASP A 548 35.03 69.68 45.88
N ALA A 549 36.19 70.17 45.41
CA ALA A 549 36.86 69.81 44.13
C ALA A 549 36.13 70.14 42.81
N SER A 550 35.15 71.04 42.85
CA SER A 550 34.47 71.64 41.69
C SER A 550 35.40 72.58 40.90
N THR A 551 35.01 73.00 39.69
CA THR A 551 35.76 73.99 38.87
C THR A 551 34.84 75.06 38.31
N LEU A 552 34.97 76.31 38.76
CA LEU A 552 34.17 77.43 38.25
C LEU A 552 34.94 78.30 37.24
N LYS A 553 34.28 78.66 36.14
CA LYS A 553 34.71 79.68 35.17
C LYS A 553 33.60 80.68 34.88
N PHE A 554 33.71 81.88 35.45
CA PHE A 554 32.70 82.94 35.33
C PHE A 554 33.13 84.05 34.36
N THR A 555 32.17 84.67 33.67
CA THR A 555 32.38 85.90 32.89
C THR A 555 31.10 86.76 32.90
N GLY A 556 31.10 87.86 33.67
CA GLY A 556 29.92 88.74 33.81
C GLY A 556 30.13 89.79 34.89
N LYS A 557 29.16 90.70 35.05
CA LYS A 557 29.18 91.77 36.07
C LYS A 557 28.20 91.50 37.21
N ASN A 558 28.56 92.00 38.40
CA ASN A 558 27.75 91.96 39.62
C ASN A 558 27.32 90.54 40.05
N GLY A 559 28.12 89.52 39.75
CA GLY A 559 27.90 88.16 40.23
C GLY A 559 28.29 88.00 41.71
N ILE A 560 27.62 87.08 42.40
CA ILE A 560 28.00 86.61 43.74
C ILE A 560 28.36 85.13 43.64
N ILE A 561 29.54 84.77 44.13
CA ILE A 561 30.10 83.41 44.12
C ILE A 561 30.38 83.00 45.58
N SER A 562 29.95 81.81 45.96
CA SER A 562 30.28 81.16 47.23
C SER A 562 30.76 79.74 46.93
N MET A 563 31.93 79.34 47.44
CA MET A 563 32.61 78.07 47.11
C MET A 563 33.69 77.73 48.15
N SER A 564 34.14 76.47 48.27
CA SER A 564 35.21 76.03 49.19
C SER A 564 35.81 74.69 48.74
N TYR A 565 37.12 74.47 48.96
CA TYR A 565 37.87 73.29 48.48
C TYR A 565 37.84 73.08 46.95
N ASP A 566 37.59 74.14 46.17
CA ASP A 566 37.33 74.07 44.72
C ASP A 566 38.42 74.73 43.87
N SER A 567 38.45 74.49 42.57
CA SER A 567 39.26 75.28 41.62
C SER A 567 38.47 76.45 41.03
N LEU A 568 39.09 77.63 40.98
CA LEU A 568 38.48 78.83 40.38
C LEU A 568 39.36 79.40 39.28
N VAL A 569 38.81 79.47 38.07
CA VAL A 569 39.47 80.03 36.87
C VAL A 569 38.74 81.29 36.42
N VAL A 570 39.34 82.45 36.65
CA VAL A 570 38.75 83.74 36.26
C VAL A 570 39.49 84.30 35.04
N SER A 571 38.75 84.86 34.09
CA SER A 571 39.31 85.36 32.84
C SER A 571 38.61 86.62 32.34
N ASN A 572 39.41 87.66 32.11
CA ASN A 572 39.09 88.94 31.46
C ASN A 572 38.24 89.92 32.31
N ASN A 573 38.89 90.98 32.80
CA ASN A 573 38.25 92.19 33.36
C ASN A 573 37.15 91.92 34.40
N SER A 574 37.33 90.89 35.23
CA SER A 574 36.31 90.43 36.16
C SER A 574 36.61 90.91 37.59
N SER A 575 35.57 91.36 38.29
CA SER A 575 35.63 91.83 39.68
C SER A 575 34.62 91.04 40.50
N PHE A 576 35.10 90.30 41.50
CA PHE A 576 34.30 89.43 42.35
C PHE A 576 34.91 89.33 43.76
N THR A 577 34.13 88.85 44.72
CA THR A 577 34.59 88.57 46.09
C THR A 577 34.58 87.06 46.30
N LEU A 578 35.66 86.49 46.87
CA LEU A 578 35.75 85.08 47.23
C LEU A 578 35.72 84.91 48.75
N ASN A 579 34.73 84.17 49.25
CA ASN A 579 34.67 83.73 50.65
C ASN A 579 34.82 82.20 50.68
N GLY A 580 36.00 81.68 51.06
CA GLY A 580 36.28 80.23 51.03
C GLY A 580 37.74 79.88 51.35
N SER A 581 37.98 78.62 51.73
CA SER A 581 39.32 78.06 52.03
C SER A 581 39.67 76.89 51.11
N ALA A 582 40.96 76.55 51.03
CA ALA A 582 41.55 75.38 50.36
C ALA A 582 41.32 75.27 48.83
N ASN A 583 41.18 76.40 48.15
CA ASN A 583 40.86 76.46 46.72
C ASN A 583 42.12 76.49 45.82
N ASP A 584 42.04 75.90 44.62
CA ASP A 584 43.12 75.90 43.62
C ASP A 584 42.89 77.00 42.57
N ILE A 585 43.51 78.17 42.77
CA ILE A 585 43.15 79.43 42.11
C ILE A 585 44.09 79.73 40.93
N ASN A 586 43.51 80.01 39.76
CA ASN A 586 44.23 80.27 38.51
C ASN A 586 43.73 81.59 37.89
N VAL A 587 44.53 82.66 38.00
CA VAL A 587 44.12 84.04 37.73
C VAL A 587 44.59 84.51 36.35
N GLY A 588 43.69 85.15 35.60
CA GLY A 588 43.97 85.78 34.30
C GLY A 588 44.66 87.15 34.39
N ASN A 589 44.92 87.75 33.22
CA ASN A 589 45.58 89.05 33.12
C ASN A 589 44.65 90.20 33.53
N TYR A 590 45.16 91.10 34.39
CA TYR A 590 44.50 92.32 34.89
C TYR A 590 43.32 92.15 35.86
N ASP A 591 43.04 90.94 36.34
CA ASP A 591 41.98 90.70 37.34
C ASP A 591 42.45 91.14 38.76
N THR A 592 41.51 91.61 39.59
CA THR A 592 41.78 91.98 41.00
C THR A 592 41.11 90.97 41.92
N VAL A 593 41.88 90.25 42.73
CA VAL A 593 41.40 89.16 43.59
C VAL A 593 41.64 89.50 45.06
N ASN A 594 40.60 89.32 45.88
CA ASN A 594 40.67 89.51 47.33
C ASN A 594 40.23 88.18 47.99
N ILE A 595 41.15 87.49 48.66
CA ILE A 595 40.98 86.11 49.17
C ILE A 595 40.89 86.16 50.70
N VAL A 596 39.91 85.46 51.28
CA VAL A 596 39.74 85.32 52.73
C VAL A 596 39.53 83.85 53.11
N GLY A 597 40.61 83.16 53.48
CA GLY A 597 40.62 81.75 53.89
C GLY A 597 42.01 81.10 53.83
N ASN A 598 42.16 79.90 54.41
CA ASN A 598 43.44 79.18 54.56
C ASN A 598 43.65 78.16 53.43
N GLU A 599 44.82 77.52 53.34
CA GLU A 599 45.15 76.35 52.47
C GLU A 599 44.98 76.47 50.95
N ASN A 600 44.68 77.66 50.41
CA ASN A 600 44.53 77.85 48.96
C ASN A 600 45.85 77.58 48.20
N VAL A 601 45.78 76.86 47.08
CA VAL A 601 46.88 76.58 46.14
C VAL A 601 46.80 77.58 44.98
N LEU A 602 47.95 78.06 44.49
CA LEU A 602 47.99 79.02 43.37
C LEU A 602 48.89 78.52 42.24
N THR A 603 48.30 78.37 41.05
CA THR A 603 49.04 78.02 39.82
C THR A 603 48.95 79.16 38.81
N THR A 604 50.06 79.86 38.54
CA THR A 604 50.13 80.90 37.49
C THR A 604 50.72 80.36 36.19
N ARG A 605 50.12 80.66 35.04
CA ARG A 605 50.65 80.24 33.72
C ARG A 605 51.36 81.39 32.98
N LYS A 606 52.68 81.45 33.16
CA LYS A 606 53.75 82.11 32.34
C LYS A 606 53.55 83.58 31.89
N GLU A 607 54.60 84.39 32.13
CA GLU A 607 54.78 85.82 31.75
C GLU A 607 54.11 86.88 32.68
N THR A 608 54.72 87.09 33.87
CA THR A 608 54.84 88.37 34.66
C THR A 608 53.68 89.41 34.68
N SER A 609 53.16 89.92 35.80
CA SER A 609 53.52 89.79 37.23
C SER A 609 52.28 90.08 38.08
N THR A 610 51.90 89.17 38.99
CA THR A 610 50.82 89.39 39.97
C THR A 610 51.37 89.25 41.38
N GLN A 611 51.07 90.21 42.25
CA GLN A 611 51.60 90.26 43.62
C GLN A 611 50.76 89.36 44.53
N LEU A 612 51.36 88.29 45.07
CA LEU A 612 50.74 87.45 46.10
C LEU A 612 51.48 87.58 47.43
N ILE A 613 50.71 87.57 48.51
CA ILE A 613 51.21 87.49 49.90
C ILE A 613 50.64 86.19 50.46
N TYR A 614 51.51 85.32 50.99
CA TYR A 614 51.13 84.04 51.59
C TYR A 614 52.02 83.78 52.81
N GLU A 615 51.41 83.40 53.94
CA GLU A 615 52.11 82.99 55.17
C GLU A 615 51.68 81.55 55.51
N SER A 616 52.64 80.70 55.94
CA SER A 616 52.39 79.26 56.13
C SER A 616 53.11 78.66 57.34
N ASP A 617 52.47 77.69 57.97
CA ASP A 617 53.08 76.47 58.53
C ASP A 617 51.94 75.42 58.64
N ILE A 618 52.05 74.13 58.28
CA ILE A 618 53.21 73.29 57.91
C ILE A 618 52.85 72.46 56.64
N GLY A 619 53.81 71.77 56.01
CA GLY A 619 53.64 71.03 54.74
C GLY A 619 52.83 69.70 54.80
N TYR A 620 52.57 69.02 53.68
CA TYR A 620 53.35 68.92 52.42
C TYR A 620 52.48 68.83 51.15
N SER A 621 53.06 69.08 49.96
CA SER A 621 52.40 69.04 48.63
C SER A 621 53.16 68.17 47.61
N TYR A 622 52.48 67.38 46.75
CA TYR A 622 53.10 66.64 45.61
C TYR A 622 52.12 66.33 44.45
N ILE A 623 52.66 65.94 43.27
CA ILE A 623 52.03 65.86 41.91
C ILE A 623 52.58 64.63 41.14
N THR A 624 51.85 63.96 40.18
CA THR A 624 52.29 63.28 38.89
C THR A 624 51.44 62.05 38.35
N THR A 625 51.87 61.31 37.28
CA THR A 625 51.06 60.71 36.15
C THR A 625 51.39 59.23 35.67
N ASP A 626 51.01 58.81 34.42
CA ASP A 626 50.52 57.46 33.89
C ASP A 626 51.47 56.46 33.09
N THR A 627 51.00 55.20 32.81
CA THR A 627 51.25 54.17 31.71
C THR A 627 51.56 52.66 32.05
N THR A 628 51.57 51.72 31.07
CA THR A 628 50.99 50.33 31.09
C THR A 628 51.91 49.05 30.98
N GLY A 629 51.40 47.84 31.36
CA GLY A 629 51.91 46.51 30.88
C GLY A 629 51.64 45.18 31.68
N LEU A 630 50.94 44.19 31.05
CA LEU A 630 50.85 42.70 31.29
C LEU A 630 50.55 42.06 32.67
N ASN A 631 49.29 41.58 32.87
CA ASN A 631 48.85 40.21 33.28
C ASN A 631 47.42 40.25 33.84
N ASN A 632 46.42 39.71 33.13
CA ASN A 632 45.03 39.66 33.63
C ASN A 632 44.34 38.31 33.39
N LEU A 633 43.77 37.78 34.48
CA LEU A 633 42.72 36.79 34.51
C LEU A 633 41.42 37.42 34.00
N PHE A 634 40.85 36.93 32.89
CA PHE A 634 39.53 37.37 32.41
C PHE A 634 38.42 36.47 32.96
N ASN A 635 37.84 36.88 34.08
CA ASN A 635 36.70 36.22 34.73
C ASN A 635 35.41 36.98 34.39
N PHE A 636 34.72 36.57 33.32
CA PHE A 636 33.41 37.10 32.97
C PHE A 636 32.31 36.27 33.64
N LYS A 637 31.40 36.93 34.36
CA LYS A 637 30.17 36.33 34.92
C LYS A 637 28.96 37.18 34.52
N GLY A 638 28.03 36.57 33.79
CA GLY A 638 26.78 37.16 33.31
C GLY A 638 26.19 36.33 32.17
N ASP A 639 24.88 36.42 31.95
CA ASP A 639 24.20 35.82 30.79
C ASP A 639 24.46 36.63 29.50
N ASN A 640 24.09 36.07 28.33
CA ASN A 640 24.26 36.66 26.98
C ASN A 640 25.72 36.89 26.53
N ASN A 641 26.63 35.95 26.77
CA ASN A 641 27.95 35.98 26.14
C ASN A 641 27.86 35.50 24.68
N ALA A 642 28.36 36.30 23.74
CA ALA A 642 28.45 35.96 22.33
C ALA A 642 29.92 35.87 21.89
N LEU A 643 30.28 34.78 21.21
CA LEU A 643 31.61 34.56 20.65
C LEU A 643 31.46 34.35 19.14
N ASP A 644 31.86 35.37 18.36
CA ASP A 644 31.87 35.33 16.89
C ASP A 644 33.28 34.94 16.41
N THR A 645 33.38 33.90 15.58
CA THR A 645 34.63 33.18 15.28
C THR A 645 34.95 33.12 13.78
N LYS A 646 34.70 34.21 13.05
CA LYS A 646 34.96 34.29 11.60
C LYS A 646 36.40 33.88 11.26
N ASN A 647 36.54 32.75 10.57
CA ASN A 647 37.79 32.14 10.09
C ASN A 647 38.80 31.68 11.16
N ALA A 648 38.37 30.99 12.23
CA ALA A 648 39.29 30.40 13.21
C ALA A 648 38.96 28.94 13.56
N ALA A 649 39.87 28.01 13.26
CA ALA A 649 39.81 26.64 13.76
C ALA A 649 40.17 26.63 15.27
N ILE A 650 39.17 26.37 16.13
CA ILE A 650 39.39 26.22 17.57
C ILE A 650 39.83 24.78 17.85
N THR A 651 41.06 24.60 18.33
CA THR A 651 41.56 23.31 18.84
C THR A 651 42.03 23.47 20.27
N LEU A 652 41.27 22.91 21.22
CA LEU A 652 41.71 22.77 22.60
C LEU A 652 42.57 21.50 22.72
N GLN A 653 43.77 21.64 23.30
CA GLN A 653 44.61 20.50 23.69
C GLN A 653 44.86 20.52 25.20
N GLN A 654 45.32 19.36 25.70
CA GLN A 654 45.39 18.90 27.10
C GLN A 654 45.47 20.00 28.20
N ASP A 655 44.68 19.77 29.25
CA ASP A 655 44.60 20.58 30.49
C ASP A 655 44.14 22.04 30.33
N SER A 656 43.32 22.32 29.30
CA SER A 656 42.58 23.59 29.15
C SER A 656 41.07 23.37 29.27
N SER A 657 40.37 24.20 30.06
CA SER A 657 38.92 24.15 30.25
C SER A 657 38.26 25.52 30.02
N LEU A 658 37.19 25.56 29.23
CA LEU A 658 36.35 26.74 28.99
C LEU A 658 35.00 26.55 29.70
N LEU A 659 34.60 27.51 30.54
CA LEU A 659 33.32 27.47 31.26
C LEU A 659 32.44 28.66 30.85
N LEU A 660 31.38 28.38 30.10
CA LEU A 660 30.28 29.31 29.82
C LEU A 660 29.09 28.92 30.71
N ALA A 661 28.77 29.74 31.72
CA ALA A 661 27.68 29.48 32.65
C ALA A 661 26.63 30.60 32.56
N GLY A 662 25.47 30.26 32.02
CA GLY A 662 24.33 31.17 31.81
C GLY A 662 23.33 30.57 30.81
N THR A 663 22.10 31.10 30.76
CA THR A 663 21.11 30.70 29.75
C THR A 663 21.20 31.57 28.49
N ALA A 664 20.91 31.00 27.32
CA ALA A 664 20.92 31.66 26.00
C ALA A 664 22.30 32.16 25.49
N ASN A 665 23.39 31.47 25.83
CA ASN A 665 24.67 31.67 25.13
C ASN A 665 24.54 31.23 23.65
N LYS A 666 25.10 32.01 22.71
CA LYS A 666 24.96 31.78 21.27
C LYS A 666 26.32 31.66 20.58
N VAL A 667 26.57 30.51 19.97
CA VAL A 667 27.66 30.30 19.00
C VAL A 667 27.06 30.39 17.60
N THR A 668 27.70 31.11 16.69
CA THR A 668 27.28 31.23 15.28
C THR A 668 28.50 30.97 14.40
N MET A 669 28.31 30.17 13.36
CA MET A 669 29.36 29.72 12.45
C MET A 669 28.90 29.96 11.01
N GLU A 670 29.78 30.43 10.14
CA GLU A 670 29.47 30.87 8.78
C GLU A 670 30.62 30.51 7.84
N GLY A 671 30.54 29.36 7.17
CA GLY A 671 31.54 28.90 6.21
C GLY A 671 31.87 27.42 6.36
N ASN A 672 33.04 27.00 5.85
CA ASN A 672 33.57 25.63 5.99
C ASN A 672 34.18 25.39 7.38
N ASP A 673 33.45 25.74 8.44
CA ASP A 673 33.92 25.61 9.82
C ASP A 673 33.55 24.24 10.41
N SER A 674 34.28 23.80 11.44
CA SER A 674 34.03 22.53 12.14
C SER A 674 33.87 22.75 13.65
N LEU A 675 32.84 22.16 14.25
CA LEU A 675 32.53 22.27 15.68
C LEU A 675 32.54 20.90 16.36
N THR A 676 33.38 20.76 17.39
CA THR A 676 33.37 19.60 18.29
C THR A 676 32.79 19.99 19.64
N ILE A 677 31.59 19.48 19.95
CA ILE A 677 30.96 19.64 21.26
C ILE A 677 31.17 18.36 22.07
N GLN A 678 31.88 18.45 23.20
CA GLN A 678 31.90 17.40 24.23
C GLN A 678 31.19 17.91 25.49
N GLY A 679 30.00 17.38 25.78
CA GLY A 679 29.20 17.74 26.95
C GLY A 679 28.16 16.68 27.28
N GLU A 680 28.14 16.21 28.53
CA GLU A 680 27.40 15.00 28.95
C GLU A 680 25.91 15.22 29.31
N ASN A 681 25.26 16.32 28.89
CA ASN A 681 23.87 16.59 29.27
C ASN A 681 23.04 17.21 28.13
N ASN A 682 22.16 16.40 27.53
CA ASN A 682 21.26 16.77 26.42
C ASN A 682 20.39 18.00 26.74
N LYS A 683 20.63 19.13 26.07
CA LYS A 683 19.64 20.20 25.84
C LYS A 683 20.05 21.29 24.84
N ASP A 684 21.19 21.17 24.18
CA ASP A 684 21.66 22.20 23.23
C ASP A 684 21.06 21.98 21.83
N SER A 685 20.67 23.08 21.18
CA SER A 685 20.16 23.08 19.81
C SER A 685 21.15 23.78 18.89
N VAL A 686 21.55 23.11 17.82
CA VAL A 686 22.52 23.63 16.85
C VAL A 686 21.79 23.88 15.52
N VAL A 687 21.78 25.14 15.09
CA VAL A 687 21.22 25.54 13.79
C VAL A 687 22.37 25.74 12.82
N VAL A 688 22.42 24.91 11.78
CA VAL A 688 23.43 24.92 10.73
C VAL A 688 22.84 25.52 9.46
N LYS A 689 23.59 26.38 8.78
CA LYS A 689 23.19 26.99 7.49
C LYS A 689 24.38 26.98 6.52
N GLY A 690 24.11 26.63 5.27
CA GLY A 690 25.13 26.52 4.20
C GLY A 690 25.41 25.07 3.80
N SER A 691 26.29 24.87 2.81
CA SER A 691 26.76 23.56 2.34
C SER A 691 28.14 23.21 2.92
N ASN A 692 28.46 21.91 2.98
CA ASN A 692 29.71 21.35 3.56
C ASN A 692 29.91 21.64 5.06
N ASN A 693 28.88 21.49 5.89
CA ASN A 693 29.00 21.68 7.34
C ASN A 693 29.24 20.35 8.09
N THR A 694 30.22 20.31 8.99
CA THR A 694 30.48 19.15 9.86
C THR A 694 30.08 19.44 11.30
N VAL A 695 29.09 18.70 11.81
CA VAL A 695 28.61 18.79 13.21
C VAL A 695 29.00 17.52 13.96
N THR A 696 29.84 17.67 15.00
CA THR A 696 30.04 16.61 15.98
C THR A 696 29.19 16.89 17.22
N SER A 697 28.12 16.10 17.41
CA SER A 697 27.15 16.25 18.49
C SER A 697 26.69 14.91 19.07
N PHE A 698 26.39 14.93 20.37
CA PHE A 698 25.84 13.79 21.11
C PHE A 698 24.55 14.23 21.79
N GLY A 699 23.42 13.58 21.48
CA GLY A 699 22.15 13.76 22.18
C GLY A 699 21.34 15.02 21.83
N ASN A 700 21.62 15.69 20.70
CA ASN A 700 21.07 17.01 20.36
C ASN A 700 20.04 16.98 19.22
N ALA A 701 19.20 18.03 19.16
CA ALA A 701 18.26 18.26 18.07
C ALA A 701 18.86 19.25 17.04
N ILE A 702 18.85 18.83 15.77
CA ILE A 702 19.43 19.55 14.63
C ILE A 702 18.30 19.82 13.62
N THR A 703 18.15 21.09 13.24
CA THR A 703 17.17 21.50 12.21
C THR A 703 17.91 21.95 10.95
N LEU A 704 17.58 21.34 9.82
CA LEU A 704 18.13 21.69 8.50
C LEU A 704 17.15 22.54 7.71
N ALA A 705 17.67 23.57 7.02
CA ALA A 705 16.91 24.48 6.16
C ALA A 705 17.73 24.89 4.92
N GLY A 706 17.08 24.97 3.76
CA GLY A 706 17.74 25.12 2.45
C GLY A 706 18.32 23.79 1.93
N ASN A 707 19.19 23.84 0.92
CA ASN A 707 19.86 22.64 0.38
C ASN A 707 21.22 22.44 1.08
N ALA A 708 21.20 22.16 2.38
CA ALA A 708 22.40 22.02 3.20
C ALA A 708 22.98 20.60 3.15
N ASP A 709 24.28 20.45 2.99
CA ASP A 709 24.97 19.17 3.20
C ASP A 709 25.47 19.10 4.65
N LEU A 710 25.21 17.97 5.32
CA LEU A 710 25.56 17.75 6.73
C LEU A 710 26.38 16.47 6.90
N ASP A 711 27.59 16.59 7.44
CA ASP A 711 28.31 15.49 8.11
C ASP A 711 27.93 15.48 9.60
N LEU A 712 27.11 14.51 10.00
CA LEU A 712 26.69 14.25 11.36
C LEU A 712 27.63 13.22 12.01
N VAL A 713 28.26 13.59 13.12
CA VAL A 713 29.16 12.72 13.90
C VAL A 713 28.68 12.64 15.35
N GLY A 714 28.53 11.42 15.89
CA GLY A 714 28.12 11.18 17.29
C GLY A 714 26.71 10.59 17.44
N ASN A 715 26.24 10.42 18.68
CA ASN A 715 25.14 9.48 18.99
C ASN A 715 23.87 10.15 19.53
N ASN A 716 22.70 9.54 19.28
CA ASN A 716 21.37 9.92 19.75
C ASN A 716 20.89 11.31 19.27
N ASN A 717 21.29 11.73 18.06
CA ASN A 717 20.87 13.00 17.49
C ASN A 717 19.49 12.88 16.84
N THR A 718 18.73 13.99 16.78
CA THR A 718 17.48 14.05 16.01
C THR A 718 17.61 15.12 14.94
N VAL A 719 17.60 14.71 13.67
CA VAL A 719 17.61 15.60 12.50
C VAL A 719 16.17 15.79 12.01
N THR A 720 15.73 17.04 11.84
CA THR A 720 14.45 17.36 11.20
C THR A 720 14.66 18.36 10.06
N GLU A 721 14.14 18.03 8.88
CA GLU A 721 14.20 18.85 7.65
C GLU A 721 12.97 19.76 7.55
N SER A 722 13.16 20.97 7.01
CA SER A 722 12.11 21.92 6.64
C SER A 722 12.26 22.41 5.18
N GLY A 723 12.82 21.56 4.32
CA GLY A 723 13.19 21.87 2.93
C GLY A 723 12.89 20.74 1.95
N THR A 724 13.58 20.74 0.82
CA THR A 724 13.45 19.72 -0.23
C THR A 724 14.83 19.29 -0.74
N ALA A 725 15.33 18.18 -0.19
CA ALA A 725 16.52 17.42 -0.60
C ALA A 725 17.87 17.94 -0.06
N HIS A 726 18.57 17.01 0.61
CA HIS A 726 19.90 17.17 1.22
C HIS A 726 20.80 15.96 0.91
N HIS A 727 22.12 16.15 0.98
CA HIS A 727 23.05 15.04 1.26
C HIS A 727 23.35 15.01 2.77
N LEU A 728 22.95 13.94 3.44
CA LEU A 728 23.16 13.71 4.86
C LEU A 728 24.09 12.51 5.09
N SER A 729 25.28 12.80 5.58
CA SER A 729 26.29 11.81 5.95
C SER A 729 26.23 11.59 7.46
N VAL A 730 26.04 10.34 7.91
CA VAL A 730 25.84 10.00 9.33
C VAL A 730 26.89 9.01 9.81
N SER A 731 27.61 9.39 10.86
CA SER A 731 28.62 8.60 11.56
C SER A 731 28.30 8.59 13.06
N GLY A 732 27.32 7.77 13.43
CA GLY A 732 26.65 7.84 14.71
C GLY A 732 25.85 6.58 15.05
N SER A 733 25.25 6.60 16.25
CA SER A 733 24.42 5.54 16.81
C SER A 733 23.12 6.10 17.36
N ASN A 734 21.98 5.43 17.13
CA ASN A 734 20.65 5.80 17.64
C ASN A 734 20.09 7.13 17.10
N ASP A 735 20.53 7.61 15.95
CA ASP A 735 20.07 8.87 15.38
C ASP A 735 18.67 8.74 14.74
N THR A 736 17.82 9.76 14.90
CA THR A 736 16.47 9.82 14.31
C THR A 736 16.41 10.91 13.24
N LEU A 737 16.17 10.51 12.00
CA LEU A 737 16.12 11.38 10.83
C LEU A 737 14.66 11.52 10.37
N LYS A 738 14.11 12.73 10.43
CA LYS A 738 12.79 13.09 9.88
C LYS A 738 13.02 13.94 8.63
N VAL A 739 13.18 13.27 7.49
CA VAL A 739 13.71 13.83 6.24
C VAL A 739 12.98 13.22 5.05
N SER A 740 12.87 13.94 3.93
CA SER A 740 12.18 13.42 2.73
C SER A 740 12.83 13.94 1.45
N ASN A 741 12.88 13.08 0.43
CA ASN A 741 13.63 13.32 -0.81
C ASN A 741 15.15 13.51 -0.59
N SER A 742 15.70 13.01 0.53
CA SER A 742 17.10 13.19 0.90
C SER A 742 17.97 11.97 0.52
N GLN A 743 19.24 12.23 0.18
CA GLN A 743 20.27 11.20 0.04
C GLN A 743 21.03 11.06 1.36
N ILE A 744 21.07 9.84 1.91
CA ILE A 744 21.58 9.55 3.24
C ILE A 744 22.72 8.54 3.13
N VAL A 745 23.89 8.83 3.67
CA VAL A 745 25.06 7.94 3.69
C VAL A 745 25.39 7.56 5.12
N LEU A 746 25.24 6.29 5.48
CA LEU A 746 25.56 5.77 6.81
C LEU A 746 27.00 5.21 6.80
N GLN A 747 27.91 5.87 7.53
CA GLN A 747 29.35 5.61 7.47
C GLN A 747 29.89 4.64 8.53
N SER A 748 29.25 4.50 9.69
CA SER A 748 29.82 3.80 10.85
C SER A 748 29.05 2.54 11.29
N GLU A 749 29.77 1.57 11.85
CA GLU A 749 29.17 0.43 12.55
C GLU A 749 28.62 0.85 13.92
N GLY A 750 27.29 0.75 14.13
CA GLY A 750 26.68 0.68 15.46
C GLY A 750 25.40 1.50 15.67
N ALA A 751 24.34 0.81 16.12
CA ALA A 751 23.07 1.29 16.68
C ALA A 751 22.12 2.13 15.80
N VAL A 752 20.81 2.04 16.12
CA VAL A 752 19.71 2.16 15.15
C VAL A 752 19.55 3.56 14.56
N THR A 753 19.82 3.75 13.27
CA THR A 753 19.34 4.95 12.57
C THR A 753 17.86 4.76 12.23
N THR A 754 16.99 5.59 12.81
CA THR A 754 15.55 5.58 12.52
C THR A 754 15.22 6.68 11.51
N ILE A 755 14.75 6.32 10.32
CA ILE A 755 14.50 7.24 9.20
C ILE A 755 13.00 7.25 8.90
N HIS A 756 12.38 8.42 9.12
CA HIS A 756 10.97 8.68 8.86
C HIS A 756 10.83 9.67 7.70
N GLY A 757 10.00 9.32 6.71
CA GLY A 757 9.65 10.22 5.59
C GLY A 757 9.44 9.46 4.29
N THR A 758 9.55 10.16 3.16
CA THR A 758 9.31 9.58 1.82
C THR A 758 10.45 9.86 0.85
N ASN A 759 10.55 9.04 -0.20
CA ASN A 759 11.49 9.23 -1.33
C ASN A 759 12.98 9.30 -0.94
N ASN A 760 13.39 8.78 0.21
CA ASN A 760 14.80 8.86 0.63
C ASN A 760 15.65 7.77 -0.02
N GLU A 761 16.92 8.08 -0.30
CA GLU A 761 17.91 7.16 -0.86
C GLU A 761 19.05 6.97 0.13
N ILE A 762 19.17 5.76 0.69
CA ILE A 762 20.03 5.46 1.83
C ILE A 762 21.14 4.51 1.37
N THR A 763 22.40 4.90 1.52
CA THR A 763 23.57 4.06 1.25
C THR A 763 24.25 3.71 2.58
N ALA A 764 24.22 2.44 2.97
CA ALA A 764 24.94 1.95 4.14
C ALA A 764 26.31 1.42 3.72
N LEU A 765 27.38 2.14 4.07
CA LEU A 765 28.76 1.79 3.72
C LEU A 765 29.37 0.78 4.69
N ALA A 766 28.84 0.71 5.92
CA ALA A 766 29.26 -0.24 6.94
C ALA A 766 28.39 -1.50 6.95
N SER A 767 29.02 -2.67 6.92
CA SER A 767 28.35 -3.94 7.23
C SER A 767 27.76 -3.91 8.64
N GLN A 768 26.54 -4.44 8.84
CA GLN A 768 25.84 -4.53 10.13
C GLN A 768 25.24 -3.23 10.71
N GLY A 769 24.97 -2.20 9.89
CA GLY A 769 24.08 -1.11 10.31
C GLY A 769 22.65 -1.61 10.62
N ASN A 770 22.06 -1.15 11.72
CA ASN A 770 20.62 -1.33 12.02
C ASN A 770 19.84 -0.10 11.53
N ILE A 771 18.88 -0.29 10.61
CA ILE A 771 18.11 0.80 10.00
C ILE A 771 16.63 0.55 10.23
N ALA A 772 15.96 1.44 10.95
CA ALA A 772 14.50 1.43 11.10
C ALA A 772 13.88 2.44 10.12
N LEU A 773 12.87 2.03 9.36
CA LEU A 773 12.27 2.79 8.26
C LEU A 773 10.76 2.93 8.45
N SER A 774 10.23 4.11 8.13
CA SER A 774 8.78 4.31 7.99
C SER A 774 8.43 5.33 6.91
N GLY A 775 7.37 5.04 6.16
CA GLY A 775 6.91 5.86 5.05
C GLY A 775 7.19 5.18 3.71
N THR A 776 7.03 5.93 2.62
CA THR A 776 6.91 5.35 1.27
C THR A 776 8.06 5.70 0.34
N ASN A 777 8.33 4.79 -0.61
CA ASN A 777 9.35 4.92 -1.66
C ASN A 777 10.78 5.13 -1.11
N GLN A 778 11.12 4.45 -0.02
CA GLN A 778 12.48 4.42 0.50
C GLN A 778 13.35 3.51 -0.39
N ARG A 779 14.56 3.94 -0.75
CA ARG A 779 15.54 3.13 -1.48
C ARG A 779 16.75 2.90 -0.56
N VAL A 780 17.19 1.66 -0.39
CA VAL A 780 18.36 1.32 0.44
C VAL A 780 19.36 0.53 -0.38
N PHE A 781 20.62 0.97 -0.37
CA PHE A 781 21.78 0.24 -0.87
C PHE A 781 22.62 -0.21 0.32
N SER A 782 22.63 -1.51 0.61
CA SER A 782 23.29 -2.05 1.80
C SER A 782 23.72 -3.50 1.61
N ASN A 783 24.78 -3.91 2.31
CA ASN A 783 25.19 -5.32 2.36
C ASN A 783 25.37 -5.73 3.83
N ASN A 784 24.90 -6.94 4.17
CA ASN A 784 24.96 -7.50 5.53
C ASN A 784 24.39 -6.56 6.61
N SER A 785 23.35 -5.77 6.30
CA SER A 785 22.70 -4.84 7.23
C SER A 785 21.38 -5.38 7.77
N THR A 786 20.93 -4.90 8.92
CA THR A 786 19.62 -5.25 9.50
C THR A 786 18.64 -4.10 9.28
N LEU A 787 17.52 -4.37 8.64
CA LEU A 787 16.47 -3.40 8.34
C LEU A 787 15.17 -3.76 9.08
N GLN A 788 14.43 -2.75 9.51
CA GLN A 788 13.07 -2.91 10.04
C GLN A 788 12.12 -1.91 9.39
N LEU A 789 11.01 -2.38 8.83
CA LEU A 789 9.89 -1.54 8.38
C LEU A 789 8.81 -1.46 9.46
N LEU A 790 8.21 -0.27 9.61
CA LEU A 790 6.91 -0.10 10.26
C LEU A 790 5.80 -0.36 9.24
N SER A 791 4.64 -0.85 9.69
CA SER A 791 3.49 -1.14 8.83
C SER A 791 3.10 0.00 7.88
N SER A 792 2.57 -0.37 6.71
CA SER A 792 2.18 0.51 5.60
C SER A 792 3.34 1.32 5.00
N SER A 793 4.57 0.77 5.05
CA SER A 793 5.75 1.40 4.45
C SER A 793 6.10 0.79 3.08
N SER A 794 7.00 1.43 2.33
CA SER A 794 7.56 0.81 1.12
C SER A 794 9.05 1.04 0.91
N LEU A 795 9.72 -0.05 0.49
CA LEU A 795 11.17 -0.19 0.42
C LEU A 795 11.60 -0.86 -0.90
N THR A 796 12.57 -0.27 -1.60
CA THR A 796 13.43 -0.97 -2.54
C THR A 796 14.82 -1.17 -1.91
N LEU A 797 15.14 -2.41 -1.54
CA LEU A 797 16.43 -2.83 -1.00
C LEU A 797 17.31 -3.37 -2.14
N THR A 798 18.56 -2.91 -2.19
CA THR A 798 19.58 -3.37 -3.15
C THR A 798 20.85 -3.79 -2.41
N GLY A 799 21.32 -5.02 -2.64
CA GLY A 799 22.54 -5.59 -2.09
C GLY A 799 22.34 -6.96 -1.44
N GLU A 800 23.39 -7.47 -0.81
CA GLU A 800 23.52 -8.89 -0.42
C GLU A 800 23.54 -9.12 1.10
N GLY A 801 23.00 -10.25 1.56
CA GLY A 801 23.13 -10.71 2.95
C GLY A 801 22.35 -9.90 4.00
N ASN A 802 21.43 -9.02 3.61
CA ASN A 802 20.69 -8.17 4.54
C ASN A 802 19.57 -8.94 5.28
N SER A 803 19.26 -8.55 6.52
CA SER A 803 18.14 -9.10 7.29
C SER A 803 17.04 -8.06 7.44
N LEU A 804 15.89 -8.25 6.79
CA LEU A 804 14.74 -7.34 6.80
C LEU A 804 13.59 -7.89 7.66
N THR A 805 13.12 -7.10 8.62
CA THR A 805 11.86 -7.35 9.35
C THR A 805 10.75 -6.41 8.87
N ALA A 806 9.62 -6.94 8.40
CA ALA A 806 8.47 -6.18 7.90
C ALA A 806 7.28 -6.17 8.88
N GLY A 807 6.46 -5.11 8.76
CA GLY A 807 5.18 -4.93 9.43
C GLY A 807 4.02 -5.55 8.65
N SER A 808 2.84 -4.91 8.70
CA SER A 808 1.66 -5.25 7.89
C SER A 808 1.47 -4.26 6.75
N SER A 809 0.93 -4.73 5.62
CA SER A 809 0.62 -3.91 4.43
C SER A 809 1.82 -3.16 3.81
N ASP A 810 3.03 -3.70 3.96
CA ASP A 810 4.25 -3.14 3.38
C ASP A 810 4.43 -3.56 1.90
N ILE A 811 5.04 -2.68 1.10
CA ILE A 811 5.42 -2.98 -0.29
C ILE A 811 6.95 -3.00 -0.41
N ILE A 812 7.51 -4.17 -0.69
CA ILE A 812 8.94 -4.47 -0.58
C ILE A 812 9.45 -4.98 -1.93
N LYS A 813 10.56 -4.44 -2.41
CA LYS A 813 11.34 -4.98 -3.52
C LYS A 813 12.77 -5.24 -3.05
N VAL A 814 13.30 -6.43 -3.27
CA VAL A 814 14.68 -6.83 -2.95
C VAL A 814 15.41 -7.14 -4.25
N VAL A 815 16.63 -6.61 -4.40
CA VAL A 815 17.51 -6.80 -5.55
C VAL A 815 18.92 -7.14 -5.06
N GLY A 816 19.37 -8.38 -5.20
CA GLY A 816 20.64 -8.87 -4.65
C GLY A 816 20.47 -10.27 -4.08
N ASN A 817 21.48 -10.80 -3.38
CA ASN A 817 21.55 -12.22 -3.04
C ASN A 817 21.58 -12.48 -1.52
N ALA A 818 21.12 -13.66 -1.11
CA ALA A 818 21.18 -14.17 0.26
C ALA A 818 20.56 -13.27 1.34
N ASN A 819 19.55 -12.45 1.01
CA ASN A 819 18.84 -11.64 2.02
C ASN A 819 17.81 -12.51 2.78
N SER A 820 17.49 -12.08 4.00
CA SER A 820 16.58 -12.76 4.93
C SER A 820 15.42 -11.84 5.31
N ILE A 821 14.24 -12.07 4.73
CA ILE A 821 13.04 -11.25 4.91
C ILE A 821 12.06 -11.98 5.83
N THR A 822 11.70 -11.38 6.97
CA THR A 822 10.68 -11.90 7.90
C THR A 822 9.57 -10.89 8.10
N SER A 823 8.31 -11.30 8.00
CA SER A 823 7.17 -10.47 8.37
C SER A 823 6.63 -10.83 9.76
N THR A 824 6.25 -9.80 10.52
CA THR A 824 5.40 -9.94 11.71
C THR A 824 3.94 -9.64 11.42
N GLY A 825 3.64 -8.99 10.29
CA GLY A 825 2.30 -8.64 9.84
C GLY A 825 1.82 -9.45 8.63
N SER A 826 0.67 -9.04 8.08
CA SER A 826 -0.02 -9.67 6.94
C SER A 826 -0.23 -8.69 5.79
N SER A 827 -0.69 -9.20 4.64
CA SER A 827 -1.08 -8.40 3.47
C SER A 827 0.06 -7.61 2.84
N ASN A 828 1.31 -8.06 3.01
CA ASN A 828 2.48 -7.44 2.39
C ASN A 828 2.59 -7.84 0.90
N GLN A 829 3.30 -7.03 0.12
CA GLN A 829 3.65 -7.32 -1.27
C GLN A 829 5.18 -7.33 -1.39
N LEU A 830 5.77 -8.51 -1.61
CA LEU A 830 7.21 -8.71 -1.76
C LEU A 830 7.55 -9.03 -3.22
N THR A 831 8.56 -8.37 -3.78
CA THR A 831 9.17 -8.71 -5.08
C THR A 831 10.64 -9.05 -4.87
N LEU A 832 11.10 -10.22 -5.32
CA LEU A 832 12.48 -10.71 -5.19
C LEU A 832 13.18 -10.77 -6.55
N SER A 833 14.42 -10.29 -6.61
CA SER A 833 15.30 -10.40 -7.77
C SER A 833 16.70 -10.74 -7.27
N GLY A 834 17.05 -12.02 -7.26
CA GLY A 834 18.14 -12.50 -6.40
C GLY A 834 18.25 -14.01 -6.27
N THR A 835 19.41 -14.47 -5.83
CA THR A 835 19.66 -15.88 -5.49
C THR A 835 19.81 -16.10 -3.99
N ASP A 836 19.36 -17.27 -3.53
CA ASP A 836 19.45 -17.79 -2.16
C ASP A 836 18.69 -16.94 -1.11
N GLU A 837 17.62 -16.29 -1.54
CA GLU A 837 16.75 -15.46 -0.71
C GLU A 837 15.95 -16.31 0.31
N TYR A 838 15.84 -15.85 1.56
CA TYR A 838 15.10 -16.54 2.62
C TYR A 838 13.93 -15.68 3.10
N VAL A 839 12.70 -16.16 2.95
CA VAL A 839 11.48 -15.40 3.25
C VAL A 839 10.60 -16.13 4.25
N LYS A 840 10.12 -15.43 5.28
CA LYS A 840 9.14 -15.94 6.25
C LYS A 840 7.98 -14.94 6.39
N MET A 841 6.87 -15.21 5.71
CA MET A 841 5.70 -14.31 5.67
C MET A 841 4.39 -15.13 5.69
N ALA A 842 3.31 -14.52 6.15
CA ALA A 842 1.99 -15.15 6.14
C ALA A 842 0.96 -14.20 5.50
N SER A 843 -0.06 -14.78 4.86
CA SER A 843 -1.18 -14.05 4.24
C SER A 843 -0.72 -12.86 3.38
N SER A 844 0.36 -13.03 2.61
CA SER A 844 1.02 -11.98 1.82
C SER A 844 1.13 -12.37 0.35
N THR A 845 1.51 -11.44 -0.52
CA THR A 845 1.84 -11.74 -1.93
C THR A 845 3.35 -11.69 -2.13
N ILE A 846 3.92 -12.71 -2.75
CA ILE A 846 5.36 -12.83 -3.03
C ILE A 846 5.52 -13.06 -4.54
N THR A 847 6.30 -12.22 -5.21
CA THR A 847 6.65 -12.35 -6.63
C THR A 847 8.15 -12.55 -6.76
N VAL A 848 8.55 -13.69 -7.32
CA VAL A 848 9.95 -14.03 -7.64
C VAL A 848 10.17 -13.70 -9.12
N THR A 849 11.20 -12.91 -9.44
CA THR A 849 11.48 -12.43 -10.81
C THR A 849 12.51 -13.29 -11.53
N ASP A 850 12.51 -13.29 -12.87
CA ASP A 850 13.28 -14.23 -13.70
C ASP A 850 14.71 -14.52 -13.20
N ASN A 851 15.07 -15.81 -13.16
CA ASN A 851 16.38 -16.35 -12.75
C ASN A 851 16.71 -16.15 -11.26
N SER A 852 15.69 -16.09 -10.39
CA SER A 852 15.88 -15.95 -8.95
C SER A 852 15.74 -17.27 -8.20
N SER A 853 16.32 -17.38 -7.00
CA SER A 853 16.11 -18.51 -6.10
C SER A 853 15.72 -18.07 -4.68
N ALA A 854 14.77 -18.78 -4.07
CA ALA A 854 14.23 -18.43 -2.76
C ALA A 854 13.71 -19.62 -1.95
N THR A 855 13.79 -19.53 -0.61
CA THR A 855 13.09 -20.41 0.33
C THR A 855 11.99 -19.62 1.03
N LEU A 856 10.74 -20.04 0.86
CA LEU A 856 9.53 -19.33 1.31
C LEU A 856 8.82 -20.12 2.43
N LEU A 857 8.64 -19.47 3.57
CA LEU A 857 8.04 -20.03 4.80
C LEU A 857 6.86 -19.19 5.27
N GLY A 858 5.99 -19.81 6.07
CA GLY A 858 4.77 -19.19 6.61
C GLY A 858 3.57 -19.41 5.68
N ASN A 859 2.37 -19.23 6.21
CA ASN A 859 1.15 -19.83 5.65
C ASN A 859 0.29 -18.87 4.82
N SER A 860 -0.43 -19.44 3.85
CA SER A 860 -1.53 -18.82 3.10
C SER A 860 -1.14 -17.59 2.26
N ASN A 861 0.07 -17.60 1.69
CA ASN A 861 0.52 -16.59 0.76
C ASN A 861 0.05 -16.88 -0.68
N THR A 862 0.10 -15.83 -1.52
CA THR A 862 0.02 -15.94 -2.98
C THR A 862 1.43 -15.78 -3.53
N ILE A 863 1.96 -16.82 -4.18
CA ILE A 863 3.34 -16.88 -4.67
C ILE A 863 3.31 -16.90 -6.20
N ASN A 864 4.00 -15.97 -6.84
CA ASN A 864 4.13 -15.84 -8.28
C ASN A 864 5.59 -16.05 -8.69
N LEU A 865 5.89 -17.05 -9.51
CA LEU A 865 7.21 -17.28 -10.10
C LEU A 865 7.21 -16.83 -11.56
N ASN A 866 8.31 -16.23 -12.02
CA ASN A 866 8.51 -15.91 -13.43
C ASN A 866 9.33 -17.04 -14.08
N SER A 867 10.46 -16.79 -14.76
CA SER A 867 11.15 -17.80 -15.59
C SER A 867 12.57 -18.17 -15.12
N ASN A 868 12.83 -19.49 -15.13
CA ASN A 868 14.05 -20.13 -14.66
C ASN A 868 14.30 -19.95 -13.16
N ASP A 869 13.22 -19.83 -12.37
CA ASP A 869 13.28 -19.64 -10.92
C ASP A 869 13.47 -20.98 -10.18
N VAL A 870 14.18 -20.96 -9.04
CA VAL A 870 14.40 -22.14 -8.18
C VAL A 870 13.89 -21.86 -6.78
N VAL A 871 12.69 -22.35 -6.44
CA VAL A 871 11.97 -21.95 -5.23
C VAL A 871 11.55 -23.14 -4.39
N THR A 872 11.85 -23.07 -3.09
CA THR A 872 11.36 -24.02 -2.07
C THR A 872 10.27 -23.36 -1.24
N VAL A 873 9.15 -24.05 -1.00
CA VAL A 873 8.00 -23.56 -0.24
C VAL A 873 7.68 -24.55 0.88
N THR A 874 7.72 -24.09 2.13
CA THR A 874 7.41 -24.91 3.32
C THR A 874 6.21 -24.38 4.12
N GLY A 875 5.50 -23.38 3.58
CA GLY A 875 4.22 -22.89 4.09
C GLY A 875 3.08 -23.90 3.92
N ASN A 876 1.90 -23.61 4.45
CA ASN A 876 0.69 -24.43 4.27
C ASN A 876 -0.44 -23.60 3.65
N ALA A 877 -1.18 -24.23 2.74
CA ALA A 877 -2.29 -23.64 2.01
C ALA A 877 -1.89 -22.45 1.13
N GLU A 878 -0.69 -22.52 0.53
CA GLU A 878 -0.20 -21.52 -0.43
C GLU A 878 -0.95 -21.59 -1.77
N THR A 879 -1.17 -20.43 -2.41
CA THR A 879 -1.58 -20.37 -3.82
C THR A 879 -0.38 -19.99 -4.68
N ILE A 880 0.14 -20.94 -5.44
CA ILE A 880 1.38 -20.81 -6.22
C ILE A 880 1.03 -20.75 -7.71
N THR A 881 1.49 -19.72 -8.40
CA THR A 881 1.40 -19.57 -9.86
C THR A 881 2.79 -19.45 -10.45
N VAL A 882 3.08 -20.23 -11.48
CA VAL A 882 4.38 -20.29 -12.17
C VAL A 882 4.15 -19.89 -13.62
N TYR A 883 4.60 -18.69 -13.99
CA TYR A 883 4.33 -18.07 -15.29
C TYR A 883 5.38 -18.42 -16.36
N GLY A 884 6.60 -18.77 -15.95
CA GLY A 884 7.72 -19.01 -16.86
C GLY A 884 7.83 -20.45 -17.37
N LYS A 885 9.06 -20.77 -17.79
CA LYS A 885 9.48 -22.10 -18.23
C LYS A 885 10.74 -22.48 -17.47
N ASN A 886 10.95 -23.80 -17.31
CA ASN A 886 12.11 -24.40 -16.63
C ASN A 886 12.18 -24.13 -15.11
N ASP A 887 11.13 -23.60 -14.51
CA ASP A 887 11.09 -23.32 -13.07
C ASP A 887 11.11 -24.60 -12.25
N GLN A 888 11.83 -24.57 -11.13
CA GLN A 888 12.00 -25.68 -10.21
C GLN A 888 11.33 -25.33 -8.89
N LEU A 889 10.14 -25.87 -8.67
CA LEU A 889 9.35 -25.66 -7.45
C LEU A 889 9.46 -26.88 -6.54
N THR A 890 9.97 -26.70 -5.33
CA THR A 890 9.92 -27.70 -4.25
C THR A 890 8.88 -27.28 -3.23
N VAL A 891 8.00 -28.19 -2.80
CA VAL A 891 6.94 -27.93 -1.81
C VAL A 891 7.00 -29.00 -0.72
N THR A 892 7.06 -28.58 0.55
CA THR A 892 6.99 -29.49 1.71
C THR A 892 5.79 -29.20 2.61
N GLY A 893 4.79 -28.49 2.06
CA GLY A 893 3.60 -28.00 2.74
C GLY A 893 2.41 -28.95 2.64
N THR A 894 1.27 -28.49 3.16
CA THR A 894 -0.02 -29.17 2.96
C THR A 894 -1.13 -28.21 2.54
N GLY A 895 -1.88 -28.62 1.52
CA GLY A 895 -3.04 -27.89 1.01
C GLY A 895 -2.73 -26.90 -0.12
N GLU A 896 -1.58 -27.00 -0.77
CA GLU A 896 -1.14 -26.03 -1.77
C GLU A 896 -1.94 -26.13 -3.08
N LYS A 897 -2.23 -24.97 -3.67
CA LYS A 897 -2.86 -24.86 -4.99
C LYS A 897 -1.85 -24.33 -5.98
N ILE A 898 -1.38 -25.19 -6.89
CA ILE A 898 -0.29 -24.93 -7.82
C ILE A 898 -0.83 -24.80 -9.25
N THR A 899 -0.45 -23.73 -9.95
CA THR A 899 -0.73 -23.50 -11.37
C THR A 899 0.60 -23.32 -12.09
N MET A 900 1.01 -24.30 -12.91
CA MET A 900 2.32 -24.28 -13.60
C MET A 900 2.24 -25.04 -14.93
N SER A 901 3.07 -24.67 -15.92
CA SER A 901 3.13 -25.40 -17.19
C SER A 901 4.55 -25.42 -17.76
N ASN A 902 5.04 -26.59 -18.15
CA ASN A 902 6.42 -26.82 -18.59
C ASN A 902 7.48 -26.53 -17.48
N GLY A 903 7.14 -26.79 -16.22
CA GLY A 903 8.06 -26.69 -15.08
C GLY A 903 8.30 -28.04 -14.38
N SER A 904 9.13 -28.01 -13.33
CA SER A 904 9.40 -29.15 -12.45
C SER A 904 8.83 -28.93 -11.05
N LEU A 905 8.07 -29.90 -10.53
CA LEU A 905 7.52 -29.89 -9.17
C LEU A 905 8.13 -31.05 -8.36
N THR A 906 8.65 -30.77 -7.18
CA THR A 906 9.03 -31.78 -6.19
C THR A 906 8.20 -31.59 -4.93
N LEU A 907 7.49 -32.63 -4.50
CA LEU A 907 6.87 -32.69 -3.18
C LEU A 907 7.81 -33.40 -2.19
N GLY A 908 7.88 -32.91 -0.95
CA GLY A 908 8.57 -33.59 0.16
C GLY A 908 7.62 -34.53 0.92
N ASP A 909 8.16 -35.43 1.75
CA ASP A 909 7.36 -36.44 2.47
C ASP A 909 6.12 -35.89 3.19
N SER A 910 4.98 -36.55 2.97
CA SER A 910 3.66 -36.25 3.55
C SER A 910 3.08 -34.88 3.14
N SER A 911 3.47 -34.38 1.97
CA SER A 911 2.93 -33.13 1.41
C SER A 911 1.61 -33.35 0.67
N SER A 912 0.86 -32.28 0.39
CA SER A 912 -0.34 -32.40 -0.44
C SER A 912 -0.67 -31.16 -1.28
N ALA A 913 -0.82 -31.35 -2.60
CA ALA A 913 -1.03 -30.28 -3.56
C ALA A 913 -2.11 -30.58 -4.60
N THR A 914 -2.74 -29.53 -5.12
CA THR A 914 -3.57 -29.56 -6.34
C THR A 914 -2.84 -28.83 -7.46
N LEU A 915 -2.49 -29.56 -8.52
CA LEU A 915 -1.73 -29.08 -9.67
C LEU A 915 -2.63 -28.89 -10.90
N THR A 916 -2.56 -27.70 -11.48
CA THR A 916 -3.20 -27.35 -12.76
C THR A 916 -2.16 -26.87 -13.79
N GLY A 917 -2.40 -27.16 -15.06
CA GLY A 917 -1.49 -26.82 -16.18
C GLY A 917 -0.65 -27.99 -16.71
N ASN A 918 -0.08 -27.83 -17.90
CA ASN A 918 0.33 -28.96 -18.77
C ASN A 918 1.85 -29.18 -18.82
N ASN A 919 2.28 -30.36 -19.30
CA ASN A 919 3.67 -30.71 -19.60
C ASN A 919 4.64 -30.63 -18.39
N ASN A 920 4.16 -30.93 -17.19
CA ASN A 920 4.97 -30.80 -15.96
C ASN A 920 5.70 -32.11 -15.61
N ALA A 921 6.96 -31.98 -15.17
CA ALA A 921 7.72 -33.08 -14.57
C ALA A 921 7.54 -33.05 -13.05
N ILE A 922 7.08 -34.14 -12.44
CA ILE A 922 6.65 -34.15 -11.05
C ILE A 922 7.29 -35.32 -10.29
N GLN A 923 7.91 -35.02 -9.15
CA GLN A 923 8.48 -35.99 -8.22
C GLN A 923 7.77 -35.87 -6.86
N LEU A 924 7.42 -36.99 -6.25
CA LEU A 924 6.81 -37.05 -4.91
C LEU A 924 7.82 -37.64 -3.90
N GLY A 925 7.66 -37.28 -2.64
CA GLY A 925 8.27 -37.92 -1.48
C GLY A 925 7.50 -39.19 -1.11
N SER A 926 7.32 -39.46 0.17
CA SER A 926 6.54 -40.59 0.69
C SER A 926 5.27 -40.17 1.42
N LYS A 927 4.15 -40.83 1.08
CA LYS A 927 2.79 -40.60 1.60
C LYS A 927 2.18 -39.27 1.14
N ASP A 928 2.56 -38.82 -0.03
CA ASP A 928 2.10 -37.56 -0.58
C ASP A 928 0.69 -37.70 -1.17
N THR A 929 -0.08 -36.61 -1.20
CA THR A 929 -1.39 -36.57 -1.88
C THR A 929 -1.41 -35.50 -2.96
N LEU A 930 -1.34 -35.92 -4.22
CA LEU A 930 -1.29 -35.03 -5.38
C LEU A 930 -2.57 -35.15 -6.22
N THR A 931 -3.22 -34.03 -6.50
CA THR A 931 -4.31 -33.96 -7.49
C THR A 931 -3.79 -33.30 -8.76
N VAL A 932 -3.97 -33.91 -9.94
CA VAL A 932 -3.48 -33.40 -11.24
C VAL A 932 -4.64 -33.27 -12.23
N SER A 933 -4.94 -32.04 -12.65
CA SER A 933 -5.97 -31.75 -13.66
C SER A 933 -5.42 -31.32 -15.02
N GLY A 934 -4.11 -31.09 -15.11
CA GLY A 934 -3.42 -30.78 -16.36
C GLY A 934 -3.11 -32.01 -17.21
N ASN A 935 -2.80 -31.77 -18.48
CA ASN A 935 -2.46 -32.82 -19.46
C ASN A 935 -0.94 -32.98 -19.62
N ASN A 936 -0.53 -34.16 -20.11
CA ASN A 936 0.86 -34.50 -20.47
C ASN A 936 1.87 -34.37 -19.32
N ALA A 937 1.42 -34.58 -18.08
CA ALA A 937 2.31 -34.68 -16.93
C ALA A 937 3.14 -35.98 -16.96
N SER A 938 4.35 -35.93 -16.40
CA SER A 938 5.20 -37.09 -16.13
C SER A 938 5.47 -37.16 -14.62
N ILE A 939 4.85 -38.13 -13.94
CA ILE A 939 4.86 -38.24 -12.47
C ILE A 939 5.75 -39.41 -12.02
N THR A 940 6.60 -39.17 -11.02
CA THR A 940 7.36 -40.19 -10.30
C THR A 940 6.99 -40.17 -8.83
N ALA A 941 6.26 -41.17 -8.37
CA ALA A 941 5.78 -41.38 -7.00
C ALA A 941 6.45 -42.63 -6.43
N SER A 942 7.76 -42.50 -6.17
CA SER A 942 8.62 -43.60 -5.71
C SER A 942 8.52 -43.87 -4.20
N GLY A 943 7.82 -43.02 -3.45
CA GLY A 943 7.55 -43.24 -2.03
C GLY A 943 6.40 -44.21 -1.82
N SER A 944 6.45 -44.95 -0.72
CA SER A 944 5.38 -45.89 -0.37
C SER A 944 4.16 -45.15 0.19
N GLY A 945 2.96 -45.45 -0.32
CA GLY A 945 1.70 -44.91 0.19
C GLY A 945 1.25 -43.57 -0.42
N ASP A 946 1.88 -43.13 -1.50
CA ASP A 946 1.45 -41.93 -2.24
C ASP A 946 0.04 -42.11 -2.83
N THR A 947 -0.72 -41.02 -2.94
CA THR A 947 -2.07 -40.98 -3.52
C THR A 947 -2.15 -39.94 -4.64
N LEU A 948 -2.34 -40.41 -5.87
CA LEU A 948 -2.60 -39.58 -7.05
C LEU A 948 -4.11 -39.53 -7.32
N ASN A 949 -4.65 -38.33 -7.50
CA ASN A 949 -6.01 -38.10 -8.02
C ASN A 949 -5.90 -37.39 -9.37
N ILE A 950 -6.27 -38.07 -10.45
CA ILE A 950 -6.01 -37.66 -11.83
C ILE A 950 -7.33 -37.32 -12.51
N THR A 951 -7.44 -36.08 -12.98
CA THR A 951 -8.60 -35.60 -13.76
C THR A 951 -8.24 -35.11 -15.16
N GLY A 952 -6.95 -34.94 -15.45
CA GLY A 952 -6.42 -34.71 -16.81
C GLY A 952 -5.86 -35.98 -17.45
N SER A 953 -5.47 -35.90 -18.73
CA SER A 953 -4.73 -36.98 -19.41
C SER A 953 -3.24 -36.90 -19.07
N VAL A 954 -2.76 -37.76 -18.18
CA VAL A 954 -1.36 -37.84 -17.75
C VAL A 954 -0.57 -38.73 -18.73
N GLU A 955 0.64 -38.37 -19.14
CA GLU A 955 1.35 -39.17 -20.15
C GLU A 955 2.11 -40.35 -19.55
N LYS A 956 2.73 -40.16 -18.38
CA LYS A 956 3.46 -41.22 -17.68
C LYS A 956 3.37 -41.09 -16.16
N ILE A 957 3.17 -42.22 -15.49
CA ILE A 957 3.22 -42.38 -14.04
C ILE A 957 4.22 -43.50 -13.73
N THR A 958 5.10 -43.29 -12.76
CA THR A 958 5.98 -44.33 -12.20
C THR A 958 5.75 -44.39 -10.70
N MET A 959 5.21 -45.50 -10.19
CA MET A 959 4.80 -45.61 -8.78
C MET A 959 4.87 -47.04 -8.24
N ASN A 960 5.17 -47.21 -6.94
CA ASN A 960 5.26 -48.52 -6.30
C ASN A 960 4.59 -48.49 -4.93
N GLY A 961 3.59 -49.35 -4.70
CA GLY A 961 2.85 -49.40 -3.43
C GLY A 961 2.03 -48.14 -3.12
N GLY A 962 1.55 -47.42 -4.14
CA GLY A 962 0.69 -46.24 -4.00
C GLY A 962 -0.77 -46.46 -4.44
N THR A 963 -1.55 -45.39 -4.46
CA THR A 963 -2.94 -45.37 -4.97
C THR A 963 -3.07 -44.37 -6.13
N ALA A 964 -3.70 -44.76 -7.23
CA ALA A 964 -4.01 -43.89 -8.37
C ALA A 964 -5.52 -43.91 -8.67
N ASN A 965 -6.19 -42.78 -8.46
CA ASN A 965 -7.61 -42.59 -8.74
C ASN A 965 -7.75 -41.75 -10.02
N PHE A 966 -8.38 -42.30 -11.05
CA PHE A 966 -8.70 -41.61 -12.30
C PHE A 966 -10.18 -41.20 -12.35
N THR A 967 -10.49 -40.10 -13.03
CA THR A 967 -11.87 -39.68 -13.35
C THR A 967 -12.19 -39.81 -14.84
N ASP A 968 -13.47 -39.74 -15.20
CA ASP A 968 -13.97 -40.04 -16.55
C ASP A 968 -13.10 -39.51 -17.70
N ASN A 969 -12.83 -40.38 -18.68
CA ASN A 969 -12.05 -40.14 -19.90
C ASN A 969 -10.54 -39.90 -19.64
N SER A 970 -10.00 -40.45 -18.55
CA SER A 970 -8.57 -40.41 -18.28
C SER A 970 -7.77 -41.27 -19.26
N ARG A 971 -6.53 -40.86 -19.52
CA ARG A 971 -5.57 -41.64 -20.30
C ARG A 971 -4.19 -41.57 -19.67
N ALA A 972 -3.48 -42.70 -19.53
CA ALA A 972 -2.12 -42.75 -19.00
C ALA A 972 -1.34 -44.05 -19.29
N VAL A 973 -0.04 -44.02 -18.99
CA VAL A 973 0.82 -45.21 -18.82
C VAL A 973 1.36 -45.23 -17.40
N LEU A 974 1.05 -46.28 -16.63
CA LEU A 974 1.50 -46.50 -15.25
C LEU A 974 2.54 -47.62 -15.22
N VAL A 975 3.66 -47.37 -14.52
CA VAL A 975 4.79 -48.31 -14.41
C VAL A 975 5.18 -48.50 -12.94
N GLY A 976 5.40 -49.74 -12.52
CA GLY A 976 5.82 -50.12 -11.16
C GLY A 976 4.79 -51.01 -10.46
N ASP A 977 5.18 -51.58 -9.31
CA ASP A 977 4.52 -52.76 -8.72
C ASP A 977 3.61 -52.43 -7.50
N SER A 978 2.64 -53.32 -7.26
CA SER A 978 1.80 -53.39 -6.05
C SER A 978 0.92 -52.16 -5.77
N ASN A 979 0.45 -51.44 -6.80
CA ASN A 979 -0.40 -50.27 -6.62
C ASN A 979 -1.90 -50.62 -6.55
N THR A 980 -2.69 -49.67 -6.05
CA THR A 980 -4.16 -49.70 -6.08
C THR A 980 -4.65 -48.69 -7.11
N ILE A 981 -5.29 -49.15 -8.17
CA ILE A 981 -5.74 -48.33 -9.29
C ILE A 981 -7.27 -48.30 -9.31
N LYS A 982 -7.86 -47.12 -9.45
CA LYS A 982 -9.30 -46.93 -9.57
C LYS A 982 -9.64 -46.14 -10.83
N LEU A 983 -10.54 -46.68 -11.65
CA LEU A 983 -11.04 -46.07 -12.88
C LEU A 983 -12.51 -45.65 -12.75
N ALA A 984 -12.86 -44.60 -13.48
CA ALA A 984 -14.21 -44.07 -13.63
C ALA A 984 -14.80 -44.53 -14.97
N ASN A 985 -15.34 -43.67 -15.84
CA ASN A 985 -15.93 -44.08 -17.13
C ASN A 985 -15.07 -43.70 -18.35
N ASN A 986 -14.96 -44.63 -19.30
CA ASN A 986 -14.25 -44.50 -20.58
C ASN A 986 -12.75 -44.24 -20.43
N ASP A 987 -12.14 -44.74 -19.36
CA ASP A 987 -10.70 -44.58 -19.11
C ASP A 987 -9.87 -45.51 -20.01
N ASN A 988 -8.67 -45.08 -20.41
CA ASN A 988 -7.75 -45.86 -21.24
C ASN A 988 -6.33 -45.86 -20.64
N LEU A 989 -5.96 -46.96 -19.99
CA LEU A 989 -4.75 -47.06 -19.18
C LEU A 989 -3.87 -48.23 -19.64
N THR A 990 -2.57 -47.97 -19.81
CA THR A 990 -1.56 -49.03 -19.90
C THR A 990 -0.91 -49.23 -18.52
N VAL A 991 -0.83 -50.46 -18.03
CA VAL A 991 -0.26 -50.82 -16.72
C VAL A 991 0.90 -51.82 -16.92
N ILE A 992 2.08 -51.46 -16.41
CA ILE A 992 3.32 -52.23 -16.54
C ILE A 992 3.87 -52.46 -15.12
N GLY A 993 3.52 -53.59 -14.52
CA GLY A 993 3.82 -53.86 -13.11
C GLY A 993 3.09 -55.09 -12.59
N ASN A 994 3.55 -55.61 -11.46
CA ASN A 994 3.11 -56.88 -10.85
C ASN A 994 2.25 -56.62 -9.60
N ASN A 995 1.33 -57.54 -9.30
CA ASN A 995 0.47 -57.52 -8.11
C ASN A 995 -0.46 -56.30 -8.01
N GLU A 996 -0.85 -55.72 -9.14
CA GLU A 996 -1.72 -54.55 -9.22
C GLU A 996 -3.16 -54.86 -8.81
N THR A 997 -3.78 -53.99 -8.01
CA THR A 997 -5.21 -54.10 -7.64
C THR A 997 -6.03 -53.03 -8.35
N ILE A 998 -6.76 -53.41 -9.39
CA ILE A 998 -7.50 -52.50 -10.28
C ILE A 998 -9.01 -52.61 -10.03
N THR A 999 -9.67 -51.48 -9.84
CA THR A 999 -11.14 -51.36 -9.70
C THR A 999 -11.68 -50.40 -10.76
N ALA A 1000 -12.30 -50.93 -11.81
CA ALA A 1000 -12.87 -50.15 -12.91
C ALA A 1000 -14.39 -50.28 -12.89
N THR A 1001 -15.04 -49.31 -12.22
CA THR A 1001 -16.49 -49.36 -11.92
C THR A 1001 -17.37 -48.59 -12.89
N GLY A 1002 -16.79 -47.82 -13.82
CA GLY A 1002 -17.55 -47.19 -14.89
C GLY A 1002 -17.77 -48.12 -16.08
N LYS A 1003 -18.05 -47.53 -17.23
CA LYS A 1003 -18.32 -48.25 -18.48
C LYS A 1003 -17.27 -47.94 -19.53
N ASN A 1004 -17.01 -48.91 -20.40
CA ASN A 1004 -16.13 -48.81 -21.56
C ASN A 1004 -14.63 -48.61 -21.23
N ASP A 1005 -14.22 -48.88 -19.99
CA ASP A 1005 -12.81 -48.75 -19.62
C ASP A 1005 -11.95 -49.77 -20.38
N THR A 1006 -10.79 -49.32 -20.83
CA THR A 1006 -9.84 -50.11 -21.63
C THR A 1006 -8.49 -50.20 -20.92
N LEU A 1007 -8.09 -51.41 -20.59
CA LEU A 1007 -6.81 -51.73 -19.96
C LEU A 1007 -5.88 -52.43 -20.96
N THR A 1008 -4.62 -52.01 -21.03
CA THR A 1008 -3.53 -52.80 -21.63
C THR A 1008 -2.53 -53.14 -20.52
N MET A 1009 -2.19 -54.42 -20.34
CA MET A 1009 -1.52 -54.88 -19.12
C MET A 1009 -0.36 -55.83 -19.40
N THR A 1010 0.73 -55.61 -18.67
CA THR A 1010 1.90 -56.48 -18.64
C THR A 1010 2.29 -56.70 -17.16
N GLY A 1011 2.20 -57.93 -16.64
CA GLY A 1011 2.44 -58.17 -15.22
C GLY A 1011 2.03 -59.56 -14.74
N THR A 1012 2.45 -59.92 -13.52
CA THR A 1012 1.97 -61.11 -12.83
C THR A 1012 1.39 -60.80 -11.45
N GLY A 1013 0.21 -61.35 -11.16
CA GLY A 1013 -0.45 -61.33 -9.85
C GLY A 1013 -1.63 -60.34 -9.76
N GLU A 1014 -2.12 -59.84 -10.88
CA GLU A 1014 -3.06 -58.72 -10.90
C GLU A 1014 -4.47 -59.13 -10.46
N LYS A 1015 -5.17 -58.22 -9.79
CA LYS A 1015 -6.55 -58.39 -9.35
C LYS A 1015 -7.40 -57.27 -9.93
N ILE A 1016 -8.23 -57.61 -10.90
CA ILE A 1016 -9.04 -56.66 -11.66
C ILE A 1016 -10.52 -56.87 -11.32
N THR A 1017 -11.22 -55.82 -10.89
CA THR A 1017 -12.66 -55.83 -10.67
C THR A 1017 -13.31 -54.85 -11.64
N MET A 1018 -14.04 -55.35 -12.64
CA MET A 1018 -14.59 -54.53 -13.73
C MET A 1018 -15.83 -55.15 -14.39
N SER A 1019 -16.65 -54.33 -15.07
CA SER A 1019 -17.79 -54.83 -15.85
C SER A 1019 -18.11 -53.92 -17.03
N ASN A 1020 -18.41 -54.48 -18.20
CA ASN A 1020 -18.62 -53.74 -19.46
C ASN A 1020 -17.36 -52.95 -19.92
N GLY A 1021 -16.17 -53.50 -19.69
CA GLY A 1021 -14.90 -52.94 -20.19
C GLY A 1021 -14.09 -53.95 -21.02
N SER A 1022 -12.87 -53.56 -21.39
CA SER A 1022 -11.95 -54.40 -22.16
C SER A 1022 -10.57 -54.47 -21.51
N VAL A 1023 -9.94 -55.65 -21.53
CA VAL A 1023 -8.54 -55.85 -21.09
C VAL A 1023 -7.76 -56.55 -22.18
N THR A 1024 -6.58 -56.04 -22.50
CA THR A 1024 -5.58 -56.69 -23.35
C THR A 1024 -4.36 -57.02 -22.51
N PHE A 1025 -4.09 -58.30 -22.30
CA PHE A 1025 -2.86 -58.79 -21.69
C PHE A 1025 -1.80 -59.02 -22.77
N THR A 1026 -0.53 -58.78 -22.44
CA THR A 1026 0.61 -59.19 -23.26
C THR A 1026 1.21 -60.50 -22.77
N ASP A 1027 1.98 -61.18 -23.61
CA ASP A 1027 2.66 -62.44 -23.29
C ASP A 1027 3.21 -62.54 -21.85
N ASN A 1028 2.95 -63.69 -21.22
CA ASN A 1028 3.37 -64.08 -19.86
C ASN A 1028 2.66 -63.31 -18.74
N SER A 1029 1.46 -62.79 -18.96
CA SER A 1029 0.68 -62.10 -17.92
C SER A 1029 -0.13 -63.06 -17.04
N SER A 1030 -0.46 -62.68 -15.80
CA SER A 1030 -1.36 -63.51 -14.98
C SER A 1030 -2.26 -62.78 -13.97
N ALA A 1031 -3.57 -62.78 -14.21
CA ALA A 1031 -4.54 -62.00 -13.42
C ALA A 1031 -5.74 -62.83 -12.90
N THR A 1032 -6.50 -62.22 -11.97
CA THR A 1032 -7.87 -62.58 -11.62
C THR A 1032 -8.80 -61.42 -12.01
N VAL A 1033 -9.72 -61.67 -12.93
CA VAL A 1033 -10.75 -60.71 -13.38
C VAL A 1033 -12.09 -61.09 -12.76
N THR A 1034 -12.73 -60.13 -12.09
CA THR A 1034 -14.04 -60.29 -11.45
C THR A 1034 -15.05 -59.28 -12.01
N GLY A 1035 -16.23 -59.76 -12.40
CA GLY A 1035 -17.35 -58.98 -12.92
C GLY A 1035 -17.70 -59.33 -14.37
N SER A 1036 -18.82 -58.79 -14.87
CA SER A 1036 -19.53 -59.35 -16.03
C SER A 1036 -19.46 -58.52 -17.32
N ASN A 1037 -19.66 -59.17 -18.46
CA ASN A 1037 -19.73 -58.58 -19.80
C ASN A 1037 -18.42 -57.91 -20.27
N ASN A 1038 -17.27 -58.51 -19.93
CA ASN A 1038 -15.94 -57.96 -20.28
C ASN A 1038 -15.37 -58.56 -21.57
N ASN A 1039 -14.61 -57.78 -22.33
CA ASN A 1039 -13.86 -58.26 -23.51
C ASN A 1039 -12.37 -58.45 -23.14
N LEU A 1040 -11.92 -59.69 -23.06
CA LEU A 1040 -10.60 -60.08 -22.58
C LEU A 1040 -9.78 -60.65 -23.74
N GLN A 1041 -8.62 -60.07 -24.01
CA GLN A 1041 -7.66 -60.53 -25.03
C GLN A 1041 -6.34 -60.87 -24.37
N LEU A 1042 -5.77 -62.03 -24.68
CA LEU A 1042 -4.52 -62.54 -24.11
C LEU A 1042 -3.40 -62.55 -25.16
N GLY A 1043 -2.16 -62.46 -24.67
CA GLY A 1043 -0.94 -62.77 -25.42
C GLY A 1043 -0.66 -64.27 -25.42
N SER A 1044 0.61 -64.67 -25.41
CA SER A 1044 1.02 -66.08 -25.28
C SER A 1044 1.57 -66.41 -23.88
N ASN A 1045 1.22 -67.60 -23.39
CA ASN A 1045 1.59 -68.17 -22.10
C ASN A 1045 0.91 -67.48 -20.90
N ASP A 1046 -0.23 -66.84 -21.13
CA ASP A 1046 -0.96 -66.09 -20.11
C ASP A 1046 -1.73 -67.04 -19.16
N THR A 1047 -1.96 -66.61 -17.91
CA THR A 1047 -2.72 -67.40 -16.92
C THR A 1047 -3.78 -66.57 -16.22
N LEU A 1048 -5.05 -66.78 -16.55
CA LEU A 1048 -6.16 -65.92 -16.14
C LEU A 1048 -7.24 -66.71 -15.37
N THR A 1049 -7.70 -66.15 -14.25
CA THR A 1049 -8.94 -66.59 -13.58
C THR A 1049 -10.03 -65.56 -13.87
N VAL A 1050 -11.18 -66.01 -14.40
CA VAL A 1050 -12.32 -65.16 -14.75
C VAL A 1050 -13.53 -65.56 -13.91
N ILE A 1051 -14.08 -64.59 -13.18
CA ILE A 1051 -15.22 -64.75 -12.26
C ILE A 1051 -16.30 -63.75 -12.67
N GLY A 1052 -17.19 -64.15 -13.57
CA GLY A 1052 -18.09 -63.23 -14.26
C GLY A 1052 -19.29 -63.92 -14.91
N ASN A 1053 -19.86 -63.27 -15.93
CA ASN A 1053 -20.91 -63.83 -16.79
C ASN A 1053 -20.94 -63.06 -18.11
N ASN A 1054 -20.96 -63.77 -19.23
CA ASN A 1054 -21.03 -63.22 -20.60
C ASN A 1054 -19.77 -62.42 -21.02
N GLU A 1055 -18.60 -62.82 -20.53
CA GLU A 1055 -17.31 -62.40 -21.04
C GLU A 1055 -17.08 -62.93 -22.46
N LYS A 1056 -16.37 -62.11 -23.24
CA LYS A 1056 -15.79 -62.49 -24.53
C LYS A 1056 -14.29 -62.62 -24.36
N ILE A 1057 -13.75 -63.82 -24.50
CA ILE A 1057 -12.34 -64.13 -24.24
C ILE A 1057 -11.66 -64.57 -25.55
N THR A 1058 -10.54 -63.93 -25.89
CA THR A 1058 -9.70 -64.25 -27.05
C THR A 1058 -8.30 -64.63 -26.57
N ALA A 1059 -8.03 -65.93 -26.50
CA ALA A 1059 -6.80 -66.56 -25.99
C ALA A 1059 -6.14 -67.40 -27.09
N THR A 1060 -5.76 -66.72 -28.18
CA THR A 1060 -5.19 -67.37 -29.38
C THR A 1060 -3.66 -67.47 -29.34
N GLY A 1061 -3.03 -67.02 -28.24
CA GLY A 1061 -1.63 -67.28 -27.97
C GLY A 1061 -1.41 -68.74 -27.55
N SER A 1062 -0.17 -69.20 -27.68
CA SER A 1062 0.17 -70.57 -27.32
C SER A 1062 0.31 -70.74 -25.80
N ASN A 1063 -0.17 -71.87 -25.26
CA ASN A 1063 -0.04 -72.27 -23.86
C ASN A 1063 -0.83 -71.44 -22.83
N ASP A 1064 -1.83 -70.68 -23.26
CA ASP A 1064 -2.69 -69.91 -22.36
C ASP A 1064 -3.48 -70.82 -21.41
N ARG A 1065 -3.74 -70.34 -20.19
CA ARG A 1065 -4.45 -71.08 -19.13
C ARG A 1065 -5.60 -70.25 -18.58
N LEU A 1066 -6.83 -70.68 -18.84
CA LEU A 1066 -8.03 -70.07 -18.25
C LEU A 1066 -8.58 -70.93 -17.11
N THR A 1067 -8.99 -70.28 -16.02
CA THR A 1067 -9.94 -70.82 -15.04
C THR A 1067 -11.21 -69.98 -15.12
N ILE A 1068 -12.35 -70.59 -15.40
CA ILE A 1068 -13.63 -69.92 -15.67
C ILE A 1068 -14.65 -70.29 -14.59
N THR A 1069 -15.23 -69.27 -13.97
CA THR A 1069 -16.38 -69.35 -13.06
C THR A 1069 -17.43 -68.35 -13.53
N GLY A 1070 -18.33 -68.79 -14.42
CA GLY A 1070 -19.29 -67.90 -15.07
C GLY A 1070 -20.23 -68.59 -16.05
N THR A 1071 -21.30 -67.90 -16.43
CA THR A 1071 -22.28 -68.38 -17.41
C THR A 1071 -22.45 -67.44 -18.61
N GLY A 1072 -22.50 -68.03 -19.81
CA GLY A 1072 -22.71 -67.33 -21.07
C GLY A 1072 -21.43 -66.96 -21.82
N GLU A 1073 -20.27 -67.52 -21.44
CA GLU A 1073 -18.98 -67.07 -21.96
C GLU A 1073 -18.79 -67.37 -23.46
N SER A 1074 -18.12 -66.48 -24.18
CA SER A 1074 -17.71 -66.69 -25.57
C SER A 1074 -16.19 -66.71 -25.66
N ILE A 1075 -15.62 -67.89 -25.92
CA ILE A 1075 -14.18 -68.14 -25.86
C ILE A 1075 -13.67 -68.49 -27.26
N SER A 1076 -12.58 -67.86 -27.68
CA SER A 1076 -11.79 -68.25 -28.85
C SER A 1076 -10.37 -68.55 -28.40
N MET A 1077 -9.95 -69.81 -28.51
CA MET A 1077 -8.68 -70.31 -27.97
C MET A 1077 -8.07 -71.33 -28.93
N SER A 1078 -6.73 -71.42 -29.00
CA SER A 1078 -6.07 -72.52 -29.72
C SER A 1078 -4.73 -72.88 -29.08
N ASN A 1079 -4.43 -74.17 -28.96
CA ASN A 1079 -3.24 -74.69 -28.27
C ASN A 1079 -3.12 -74.22 -26.80
N GLY A 1080 -4.26 -73.96 -26.15
CA GLY A 1080 -4.35 -73.53 -24.75
C GLY A 1080 -5.01 -74.57 -23.85
N SER A 1081 -5.36 -74.14 -22.64
CA SER A 1081 -6.15 -74.93 -21.70
C SER A 1081 -7.18 -74.10 -20.95
N ALA A 1082 -8.35 -74.69 -20.72
CA ALA A 1082 -9.47 -74.06 -20.00
C ALA A 1082 -10.03 -74.99 -18.94
N THR A 1083 -10.09 -74.54 -17.69
CA THR A 1083 -10.75 -75.24 -16.58
C THR A 1083 -12.01 -74.49 -16.18
N PHE A 1084 -13.16 -75.13 -16.31
CA PHE A 1084 -14.43 -74.61 -15.82
C PHE A 1084 -14.69 -75.14 -14.41
N THR A 1085 -15.26 -74.30 -13.55
CA THR A 1085 -15.73 -74.68 -12.21
C THR A 1085 -17.22 -74.97 -12.22
N ASP A 1086 -17.71 -75.77 -11.27
CA ASP A 1086 -19.12 -76.17 -11.17
C ASP A 1086 -20.16 -75.09 -11.53
N ASN A 1087 -21.13 -75.47 -12.37
CA ASN A 1087 -22.24 -74.66 -12.90
C ASN A 1087 -21.81 -73.57 -13.90
N SER A 1088 -20.66 -73.72 -14.58
CA SER A 1088 -20.24 -72.78 -15.61
C SER A 1088 -20.85 -73.07 -16.98
N SER A 1089 -20.91 -72.08 -17.87
CA SER A 1089 -21.30 -72.35 -19.26
C SER A 1089 -20.66 -71.41 -20.28
N ALA A 1090 -20.29 -71.98 -21.44
CA ALA A 1090 -19.57 -71.27 -22.49
C ALA A 1090 -19.81 -71.82 -23.90
N THR A 1091 -19.45 -71.03 -24.90
CA THR A 1091 -19.18 -71.45 -26.28
C THR A 1091 -17.71 -71.21 -26.59
N LEU A 1092 -16.97 -72.29 -26.85
CA LEU A 1092 -15.55 -72.29 -27.20
C LEU A 1092 -15.36 -72.53 -28.70
N THR A 1093 -14.41 -71.82 -29.29
CA THR A 1093 -14.02 -71.91 -30.70
C THR A 1093 -12.50 -72.05 -30.83
N GLY A 1094 -12.04 -72.74 -31.87
CA GLY A 1094 -10.61 -72.92 -32.18
C GLY A 1094 -10.03 -74.24 -31.67
N ASP A 1095 -8.84 -74.59 -32.19
CA ASP A 1095 -8.36 -75.97 -32.26
C ASP A 1095 -7.38 -76.38 -31.14
N SER A 1096 -7.30 -77.70 -30.89
CA SER A 1096 -6.23 -78.36 -30.11
C SER A 1096 -6.13 -77.91 -28.64
N ASN A 1097 -7.27 -77.66 -28.01
CA ASN A 1097 -7.36 -77.17 -26.63
C ASN A 1097 -7.51 -78.31 -25.59
N ALA A 1098 -6.92 -78.13 -24.41
CA ALA A 1098 -7.08 -79.02 -23.26
C ALA A 1098 -8.13 -78.47 -22.28
N ILE A 1099 -9.31 -79.07 -22.24
CA ILE A 1099 -10.49 -78.55 -21.53
C ILE A 1099 -10.80 -79.45 -20.32
N LYS A 1100 -11.12 -78.85 -19.17
CA LYS A 1100 -11.58 -79.56 -17.97
C LYS A 1100 -12.89 -78.95 -17.47
N LEU A 1101 -13.86 -79.78 -17.09
CA LEU A 1101 -15.14 -79.35 -16.51
C LEU A 1101 -15.28 -79.71 -15.02
N GLY A 1102 -16.01 -78.86 -14.30
CA GLY A 1102 -16.59 -79.12 -12.99
C GLY A 1102 -17.88 -79.94 -13.12
N SER A 1103 -18.85 -79.71 -12.24
CA SER A 1103 -20.17 -80.37 -12.26
C SER A 1103 -21.31 -79.45 -12.69
N ASN A 1104 -22.23 -79.99 -13.48
CA ASN A 1104 -23.39 -79.30 -14.07
C ASN A 1104 -22.99 -78.20 -15.08
N ASP A 1105 -21.83 -78.36 -15.72
CA ASP A 1105 -21.34 -77.39 -16.71
C ASP A 1105 -22.04 -77.55 -18.06
N THR A 1106 -22.16 -76.47 -18.83
CA THR A 1106 -22.71 -76.53 -20.21
C THR A 1106 -21.75 -75.88 -21.21
N LEU A 1107 -21.09 -76.69 -22.05
CA LEU A 1107 -20.07 -76.23 -22.99
C LEU A 1107 -20.44 -76.59 -24.43
N LYS A 1108 -20.37 -75.60 -25.32
CA LYS A 1108 -20.37 -75.80 -26.78
C LYS A 1108 -18.94 -75.66 -27.31
N VAL A 1109 -18.50 -76.53 -28.20
CA VAL A 1109 -17.16 -76.52 -28.80
C VAL A 1109 -17.27 -76.57 -30.33
N PHE A 1110 -16.59 -75.64 -30.98
CA PHE A 1110 -16.43 -75.56 -32.44
C PHE A 1110 -14.93 -75.47 -32.77
N GLY A 1111 -14.28 -76.62 -32.88
CA GLY A 1111 -12.82 -76.76 -32.97
C GLY A 1111 -12.43 -78.13 -33.54
N ASN A 1112 -11.15 -78.48 -33.49
CA ASN A 1112 -10.63 -79.78 -33.91
C ASN A 1112 -9.52 -80.24 -32.97
N ASN A 1113 -9.50 -81.52 -32.64
CA ASN A 1113 -8.49 -82.19 -31.81
C ASN A 1113 -8.49 -81.76 -30.32
N GLU A 1114 -9.63 -81.29 -29.79
CA GLU A 1114 -9.75 -80.96 -28.36
C GLU A 1114 -9.61 -82.19 -27.49
N THR A 1115 -9.02 -82.01 -26.30
CA THR A 1115 -8.99 -83.02 -25.24
C THR A 1115 -9.82 -82.52 -24.07
N ILE A 1116 -11.03 -83.06 -23.91
CA ILE A 1116 -12.02 -82.62 -22.92
C ILE A 1116 -12.09 -83.66 -21.79
N THR A 1117 -11.90 -83.22 -20.55
CA THR A 1117 -12.00 -84.07 -19.35
C THR A 1117 -13.05 -83.50 -18.38
N ALA A 1118 -14.25 -84.05 -18.44
CA ALA A 1118 -15.36 -83.67 -17.59
C ALA A 1118 -15.43 -84.61 -16.38
N THR A 1119 -14.97 -84.12 -15.23
CA THR A 1119 -14.85 -84.90 -13.99
C THR A 1119 -16.03 -84.74 -13.02
N GLY A 1120 -16.94 -83.80 -13.29
CA GLY A 1120 -18.17 -83.63 -12.54
C GLY A 1120 -19.28 -84.57 -12.99
N LYS A 1121 -20.50 -84.19 -12.68
CA LYS A 1121 -21.72 -84.91 -13.06
C LYS A 1121 -22.70 -83.96 -13.72
N ASN A 1122 -23.55 -84.51 -14.60
CA ASN A 1122 -24.61 -83.79 -15.31
C ASN A 1122 -24.10 -82.74 -16.31
N ASP A 1123 -22.86 -82.84 -16.77
CA ASP A 1123 -22.30 -81.88 -17.73
C ASP A 1123 -22.94 -82.09 -19.11
N ASN A 1124 -23.17 -80.99 -19.83
CA ASN A 1124 -23.87 -80.96 -21.11
C ASN A 1124 -22.96 -80.37 -22.21
N LEU A 1125 -22.50 -81.24 -23.10
CA LEU A 1125 -21.56 -80.94 -24.16
C LEU A 1125 -22.28 -80.87 -25.51
N THR A 1126 -22.00 -79.82 -26.29
CA THR A 1126 -22.30 -79.79 -27.73
C THR A 1126 -21.00 -79.65 -28.50
N ILE A 1127 -20.68 -80.59 -29.39
CA ILE A 1127 -19.40 -80.66 -30.10
C ILE A 1127 -19.66 -80.57 -31.60
N THR A 1128 -18.88 -79.77 -32.30
CA THR A 1128 -18.83 -79.79 -33.78
C THR A 1128 -17.36 -79.65 -34.18
N GLY A 1129 -16.76 -80.73 -34.68
CA GLY A 1129 -15.31 -80.81 -34.82
C GLY A 1129 -14.77 -82.14 -35.35
N SER A 1130 -13.47 -82.22 -35.59
CA SER A 1130 -12.80 -83.49 -35.90
C SER A 1130 -11.58 -83.79 -35.03
N GLY A 1131 -11.53 -85.03 -34.51
CA GLY A 1131 -10.41 -85.57 -33.74
C GLY A 1131 -10.53 -85.45 -32.22
N GLU A 1132 -11.71 -85.13 -31.69
CA GLU A 1132 -11.91 -84.86 -30.26
C GLU A 1132 -11.66 -86.10 -29.38
N LYS A 1133 -11.11 -85.87 -28.19
CA LYS A 1133 -10.91 -86.88 -27.14
C LYS A 1133 -11.65 -86.43 -25.90
N ILE A 1134 -12.78 -87.07 -25.62
CA ILE A 1134 -13.69 -86.67 -24.57
C ILE A 1134 -13.67 -87.75 -23.49
N THR A 1135 -13.40 -87.37 -22.24
CA THR A 1135 -13.62 -88.22 -21.06
C THR A 1135 -14.75 -87.59 -20.25
N LEU A 1136 -15.87 -88.27 -20.10
CA LEU A 1136 -17.09 -87.82 -19.40
C LEU A 1136 -17.65 -88.98 -18.57
N SER A 1137 -18.53 -88.74 -17.61
CA SER A 1137 -19.37 -89.80 -17.01
C SER A 1137 -20.61 -89.20 -16.36
N ASN A 1138 -21.79 -89.79 -16.60
CA ASN A 1138 -23.10 -89.27 -16.16
C ASN A 1138 -23.43 -87.89 -16.76
N GLY A 1139 -23.03 -87.65 -18.01
CA GLY A 1139 -23.33 -86.41 -18.74
C GLY A 1139 -24.11 -86.63 -20.04
N ILE A 1140 -24.23 -85.55 -20.81
CA ILE A 1140 -24.86 -85.53 -22.13
C ILE A 1140 -23.85 -84.98 -23.13
N ILE A 1141 -23.68 -85.65 -24.26
CA ILE A 1141 -22.90 -85.16 -25.41
C ILE A 1141 -23.85 -85.07 -26.60
N THR A 1142 -23.77 -83.98 -27.35
CA THR A 1142 -24.49 -83.80 -28.62
C THR A 1142 -23.49 -83.44 -29.70
N LEU A 1143 -23.31 -84.32 -30.68
CA LEU A 1143 -22.50 -84.08 -31.87
C LEU A 1143 -23.34 -83.33 -32.91
N GLY A 1144 -22.74 -82.32 -33.55
CA GLY A 1144 -23.27 -81.68 -34.76
C GLY A 1144 -22.83 -82.44 -36.02
N ASP A 1145 -23.48 -82.18 -37.15
CA ASP A 1145 -23.21 -82.90 -38.40
C ASP A 1145 -21.72 -82.88 -38.82
N GLY A 1146 -21.18 -84.05 -39.16
CA GLY A 1146 -19.81 -84.25 -39.67
C GLY A 1146 -18.73 -84.36 -38.60
N SER A 1147 -19.11 -84.61 -37.34
CA SER A 1147 -18.18 -84.60 -36.21
C SER A 1147 -17.41 -85.92 -36.04
N SER A 1148 -16.24 -85.90 -35.39
CA SER A 1148 -15.53 -87.15 -35.08
C SER A 1148 -14.78 -87.19 -33.75
N ALA A 1149 -15.38 -87.87 -32.78
CA ALA A 1149 -14.88 -87.95 -31.40
C ALA A 1149 -14.51 -89.38 -30.97
N THR A 1150 -13.61 -89.48 -30.01
CA THR A 1150 -13.45 -90.65 -29.13
C THR A 1150 -13.95 -90.27 -27.74
N ILE A 1151 -15.06 -90.86 -27.33
CA ILE A 1151 -15.72 -90.63 -26.04
C ILE A 1151 -15.37 -91.81 -25.12
N ALA A 1152 -14.84 -91.52 -23.93
CA ALA A 1152 -14.53 -92.50 -22.91
C ALA A 1152 -15.26 -92.16 -21.61
N GLY A 1153 -15.90 -93.14 -20.95
CA GLY A 1153 -16.81 -92.80 -19.87
C GLY A 1153 -17.76 -93.89 -19.43
N ASN A 1154 -18.75 -93.54 -18.63
CA ASN A 1154 -19.84 -94.44 -18.26
C ASN A 1154 -21.13 -93.67 -17.95
N ASN A 1155 -22.26 -94.26 -18.33
CA ASN A 1155 -23.62 -93.75 -18.10
C ASN A 1155 -23.94 -92.43 -18.86
N ASP A 1156 -23.31 -92.21 -20.01
CA ASP A 1156 -23.47 -90.99 -20.78
C ASP A 1156 -24.62 -91.09 -21.80
N THR A 1157 -25.30 -89.97 -22.09
CA THR A 1157 -26.26 -89.89 -23.21
C THR A 1157 -25.62 -89.18 -24.38
N ILE A 1158 -25.40 -89.91 -25.49
CA ILE A 1158 -24.69 -89.42 -26.67
C ILE A 1158 -25.69 -89.26 -27.81
N ASN A 1159 -25.98 -88.01 -28.15
CA ASN A 1159 -26.79 -87.60 -29.28
C ASN A 1159 -25.88 -87.41 -30.51
N VAL A 1160 -26.19 -88.10 -31.61
CA VAL A 1160 -25.39 -88.12 -32.86
C VAL A 1160 -26.11 -87.31 -33.96
N GLY A 1161 -25.34 -86.54 -34.74
CA GLY A 1161 -25.77 -85.79 -35.91
C GLY A 1161 -25.80 -86.66 -37.16
N ASN A 1162 -25.52 -86.08 -38.33
CA ASN A 1162 -25.37 -86.77 -39.61
C ASN A 1162 -23.90 -86.74 -40.07
N TYR A 1163 -23.41 -87.85 -40.64
CA TYR A 1163 -22.03 -88.04 -41.12
C TYR A 1163 -20.96 -88.11 -40.02
N ASP A 1164 -21.34 -88.53 -38.81
CA ASP A 1164 -20.41 -88.57 -37.68
C ASP A 1164 -19.54 -89.84 -37.67
N ASN A 1165 -18.32 -89.75 -37.13
CA ASN A 1165 -17.42 -90.88 -36.91
C ASN A 1165 -16.99 -90.97 -35.44
N LEU A 1166 -17.63 -91.86 -34.69
CA LEU A 1166 -17.58 -91.92 -33.23
C LEU A 1166 -17.01 -93.24 -32.72
N ASN A 1167 -16.04 -93.17 -31.82
CA ASN A 1167 -15.65 -94.28 -30.95
C ASN A 1167 -16.18 -94.04 -29.53
N VAL A 1168 -16.97 -94.96 -28.97
CA VAL A 1168 -17.40 -94.93 -27.56
C VAL A 1168 -16.70 -96.05 -26.80
N ILE A 1169 -16.04 -95.71 -25.69
CA ILE A 1169 -15.22 -96.62 -24.87
C ILE A 1169 -15.70 -96.51 -23.41
N GLY A 1170 -16.64 -97.36 -23.02
CA GLY A 1170 -17.38 -97.11 -21.78
C GLY A 1170 -18.26 -98.25 -21.30
N SER A 1171 -19.31 -97.91 -20.56
CA SER A 1171 -20.37 -98.84 -20.18
C SER A 1171 -21.64 -98.12 -19.70
N ASN A 1172 -22.80 -98.69 -20.06
CA ASN A 1172 -24.15 -98.19 -19.81
C ASN A 1172 -24.50 -96.90 -20.59
N ASP A 1173 -23.82 -96.64 -21.70
CA ASP A 1173 -24.02 -95.43 -22.49
C ASP A 1173 -25.27 -95.53 -23.39
N ARG A 1174 -25.86 -94.38 -23.71
CA ARG A 1174 -27.15 -94.25 -24.42
C ARG A 1174 -26.95 -93.43 -25.69
N ILE A 1175 -26.67 -94.12 -26.79
CA ILE A 1175 -26.34 -93.53 -28.09
C ILE A 1175 -27.63 -93.41 -28.94
N LYS A 1176 -27.90 -92.21 -29.47
CA LYS A 1176 -29.13 -91.89 -30.22
C LYS A 1176 -28.88 -90.87 -31.33
N THR A 1177 -29.38 -91.08 -32.53
CA THR A 1177 -29.40 -90.04 -33.59
C THR A 1177 -30.51 -89.00 -33.37
N VAL A 1178 -30.24 -87.73 -33.63
CA VAL A 1178 -31.22 -86.64 -33.42
C VAL A 1178 -32.12 -86.41 -34.64
N ALA A 1179 -31.60 -86.53 -35.87
CA ALA A 1179 -32.39 -86.26 -37.09
C ALA A 1179 -31.88 -87.03 -38.33
N ASN A 1180 -32.22 -88.32 -38.47
CA ASN A 1180 -31.92 -89.09 -39.67
C ASN A 1180 -32.83 -88.64 -40.84
N THR A 1181 -32.27 -87.84 -41.77
CA THR A 1181 -32.86 -87.65 -43.09
C THR A 1181 -32.28 -88.67 -44.06
N THR A 1182 -33.15 -89.35 -44.81
CA THR A 1182 -32.81 -90.59 -45.52
C THR A 1182 -31.71 -90.39 -46.57
N GLY A 1183 -30.51 -90.88 -46.27
CA GLY A 1183 -29.39 -90.91 -47.22
C GLY A 1183 -28.00 -90.82 -46.60
N TYR A 1184 -27.89 -90.33 -45.36
CA TYR A 1184 -26.61 -90.05 -44.69
C TYR A 1184 -26.15 -91.22 -43.80
N GLN A 1185 -24.84 -91.34 -43.61
CA GLN A 1185 -24.21 -92.54 -43.02
C GLN A 1185 -23.23 -92.16 -41.91
N ASP A 1186 -23.58 -92.50 -40.67
CA ASP A 1186 -22.70 -92.38 -39.50
C ASP A 1186 -21.89 -93.68 -39.31
N VAL A 1187 -20.74 -93.57 -38.65
CA VAL A 1187 -19.92 -94.71 -38.23
C VAL A 1187 -19.75 -94.65 -36.71
N VAL A 1188 -20.39 -95.57 -35.99
CA VAL A 1188 -20.30 -95.64 -34.53
C VAL A 1188 -19.69 -96.98 -34.11
N ASN A 1189 -18.51 -96.93 -33.51
CA ASN A 1189 -17.82 -98.08 -32.95
C ASN A 1189 -18.00 -98.06 -31.42
N VAL A 1190 -18.47 -99.16 -30.84
CA VAL A 1190 -18.77 -99.24 -29.39
C VAL A 1190 -17.92 -100.34 -28.73
N TYR A 1191 -17.16 -99.91 -27.72
CA TYR A 1191 -16.16 -100.69 -27.00
C TYR A 1191 -16.49 -100.70 -25.50
N GLY A 1192 -17.54 -101.43 -25.13
CA GLY A 1192 -18.08 -101.36 -23.79
C GLY A 1192 -19.09 -102.45 -23.46
N SER A 1193 -19.79 -102.28 -22.33
CA SER A 1193 -20.80 -103.21 -21.82
C SER A 1193 -22.08 -102.49 -21.41
N SER A 1194 -23.23 -103.12 -21.65
CA SER A 1194 -24.56 -102.56 -21.36
C SER A 1194 -24.94 -101.27 -22.11
N ASP A 1195 -24.18 -100.91 -23.15
CA ASP A 1195 -24.48 -99.75 -23.99
C ASP A 1195 -25.72 -99.99 -24.87
N SER A 1196 -26.47 -98.93 -25.14
CA SER A 1196 -27.71 -98.96 -25.89
C SER A 1196 -27.67 -97.99 -27.06
N VAL A 1197 -27.85 -98.51 -28.28
CA VAL A 1197 -27.82 -97.72 -29.51
C VAL A 1197 -29.21 -97.70 -30.14
N SER A 1198 -29.69 -96.51 -30.55
CA SER A 1198 -31.03 -96.33 -31.12
C SER A 1198 -31.06 -95.28 -32.23
N GLY A 1199 -31.91 -95.49 -33.24
CA GLY A 1199 -32.03 -94.60 -34.41
C GLY A 1199 -31.02 -94.84 -35.54
N LEU A 1200 -29.96 -95.60 -35.29
CA LEU A 1200 -29.00 -96.06 -36.30
C LEU A 1200 -29.41 -97.40 -36.93
N ALA A 1201 -29.03 -97.61 -38.20
CA ALA A 1201 -29.12 -98.91 -38.86
C ALA A 1201 -28.01 -99.85 -38.36
N ALA A 1202 -28.26 -101.16 -38.34
CA ALA A 1202 -27.29 -102.14 -37.84
C ALA A 1202 -25.95 -102.18 -38.63
N SER A 1203 -25.91 -101.63 -39.84
CA SER A 1203 -24.68 -101.47 -40.64
C SER A 1203 -23.82 -100.26 -40.27
N GLN A 1204 -24.36 -99.34 -39.46
CA GLN A 1204 -23.68 -98.12 -39.00
C GLN A 1204 -23.04 -98.30 -37.61
N VAL A 1205 -23.31 -99.43 -36.95
CA VAL A 1205 -22.89 -99.71 -35.56
C VAL A 1205 -21.95 -100.92 -35.53
N HIS A 1206 -20.67 -100.67 -35.27
CA HIS A 1206 -19.68 -101.73 -35.04
C HIS A 1206 -19.47 -101.95 -33.54
N ALA A 1207 -20.36 -102.73 -32.94
CA ALA A 1207 -20.20 -103.18 -31.56
C ALA A 1207 -19.46 -104.54 -31.53
N LEU A 1208 -18.43 -104.67 -30.69
CA LEU A 1208 -17.85 -105.98 -30.37
C LEU A 1208 -18.80 -106.71 -29.43
N THR A 1209 -19.42 -107.80 -29.90
CA THR A 1209 -20.24 -108.65 -29.02
C THR A 1209 -19.37 -109.25 -27.90
N THR A 1210 -19.98 -109.54 -26.75
CA THR A 1210 -19.28 -110.16 -25.60
C THR A 1210 -18.52 -111.44 -26.00
N ALA A 1211 -19.02 -112.19 -26.99
CA ALA A 1211 -18.35 -113.36 -27.54
C ALA A 1211 -17.09 -113.01 -28.37
N GLN A 1212 -17.12 -111.93 -29.15
CA GLN A 1212 -15.96 -111.45 -29.92
C GLN A 1212 -14.91 -110.81 -29.00
N ALA A 1213 -15.31 -110.02 -28.01
CA ALA A 1213 -14.41 -109.46 -27.00
C ALA A 1213 -13.70 -110.56 -26.20
N ASN A 1214 -14.44 -111.58 -25.73
CA ASN A 1214 -13.86 -112.73 -25.03
C ASN A 1214 -12.97 -113.60 -25.93
N SER A 1215 -13.26 -113.67 -27.24
CA SER A 1215 -12.41 -114.36 -28.22
C SER A 1215 -11.10 -113.60 -28.48
N LEU A 1216 -11.16 -112.27 -28.57
CA LEU A 1216 -9.97 -111.41 -28.71
C LEU A 1216 -9.11 -111.48 -27.44
N LEU A 1217 -9.72 -111.41 -26.25
CA LEU A 1217 -9.02 -111.56 -24.96
C LEU A 1217 -8.38 -112.95 -24.82
N SER A 1218 -9.07 -114.01 -25.26
CA SER A 1218 -8.50 -115.38 -25.28
C SER A 1218 -7.34 -115.52 -26.28
N ALA A 1219 -7.40 -114.83 -27.42
CA ALA A 1219 -6.31 -114.81 -28.41
C ALA A 1219 -5.10 -114.02 -27.89
N MET A 1220 -5.31 -112.90 -27.21
CA MET A 1220 -4.25 -112.10 -26.58
C MET A 1220 -3.59 -112.82 -25.40
N ALA A 1221 -4.36 -113.60 -24.61
CA ALA A 1221 -3.82 -114.46 -23.56
C ALA A 1221 -2.89 -115.58 -24.06
N GLY A 1222 -2.88 -115.86 -25.38
CA GLY A 1222 -1.96 -116.80 -26.01
C GLY A 1222 -0.55 -116.25 -26.29
N PHE A 1223 -0.33 -114.94 -26.17
CA PHE A 1223 0.99 -114.34 -26.38
C PHE A 1223 1.83 -114.39 -25.10
N ALA A 1224 2.77 -115.36 -25.04
CA ALA A 1224 3.75 -115.44 -23.97
C ALA A 1224 4.72 -114.23 -24.02
N ILE A 1225 4.92 -113.59 -22.87
CA ILE A 1225 5.84 -112.47 -22.69
C ILE A 1225 7.29 -112.95 -22.86
N PRO A 1226 8.10 -112.38 -23.78
CA PRO A 1226 9.53 -112.69 -23.87
C PRO A 1226 10.28 -112.23 -22.62
N ALA A 1227 11.29 -113.01 -22.20
CA ALA A 1227 11.99 -112.82 -20.94
C ALA A 1227 12.72 -111.47 -20.83
N ALA A 1228 12.83 -110.96 -19.59
CA ALA A 1228 13.45 -109.69 -19.28
C ALA A 1228 14.96 -109.66 -19.60
N GLY A 1229 15.42 -108.56 -20.21
CA GLY A 1229 16.86 -108.24 -20.30
C GLY A 1229 17.39 -107.92 -21.69
N SER A 1230 16.80 -106.95 -22.41
CA SER A 1230 17.46 -106.27 -23.53
C SER A 1230 16.83 -104.90 -23.82
N ILE A 1231 17.68 -103.87 -23.93
CA ILE A 1231 17.39 -102.49 -24.34
C ILE A 1231 16.54 -101.67 -23.35
N ALA A 1232 17.24 -100.86 -22.56
CA ALA A 1232 16.67 -99.75 -21.81
C ALA A 1232 16.78 -98.45 -22.63
N VAL A 1233 15.69 -97.66 -22.67
CA VAL A 1233 15.60 -96.18 -22.56
C VAL A 1233 14.14 -95.79 -22.81
N LEU A 1234 13.61 -94.92 -21.93
CA LEU A 1234 12.28 -94.24 -21.88
C LEU A 1234 11.43 -94.57 -20.64
N ALA A 1235 12.03 -94.28 -19.48
CA ALA A 1235 11.33 -94.23 -18.20
C ALA A 1235 10.47 -92.97 -18.08
N SER A 1236 9.26 -93.03 -18.62
CA SER A 1236 8.13 -92.13 -18.28
C SER A 1236 6.76 -92.76 -18.61
N ALA A 1237 6.71 -93.73 -19.54
CA ALA A 1237 5.50 -94.42 -19.97
C ALA A 1237 5.01 -95.55 -19.03
N GLN A 1238 5.27 -95.48 -17.71
CA GLN A 1238 5.06 -96.62 -16.80
C GLN A 1238 4.07 -96.40 -15.64
N GLN A 1239 3.29 -95.30 -15.63
CA GLN A 1239 2.36 -95.02 -14.52
C GLN A 1239 0.86 -94.96 -14.89
N THR A 1240 0.47 -94.86 -16.16
CA THR A 1240 -0.96 -94.78 -16.57
C THR A 1240 -1.53 -96.07 -17.14
N VAL A 1241 -0.70 -97.05 -17.51
CA VAL A 1241 -1.16 -98.37 -18.02
C VAL A 1241 -1.49 -99.34 -16.87
N ALA A 1242 -1.12 -99.00 -15.62
CA ALA A 1242 -1.27 -99.88 -14.46
C ALA A 1242 -2.67 -99.90 -13.83
N THR A 1243 -3.55 -98.95 -14.14
CA THR A 1243 -4.91 -98.83 -13.55
C THR A 1243 -6.03 -99.29 -14.47
N THR A 1244 -5.89 -99.21 -15.80
CA THR A 1244 -6.95 -99.61 -16.74
C THR A 1244 -7.09 -101.14 -16.89
N ILE A 1245 -6.08 -101.92 -16.47
CA ILE A 1245 -6.12 -103.41 -16.47
C ILE A 1245 -6.43 -103.98 -15.06
N ALA A 1246 -7.11 -103.20 -14.21
CA ALA A 1246 -7.50 -103.61 -12.86
C ALA A 1246 -9.02 -103.63 -12.59
N VAL A 1247 -9.85 -103.11 -13.52
CA VAL A 1247 -11.32 -103.01 -13.36
C VAL A 1247 -12.08 -104.00 -14.28
N ALA A 1248 -11.37 -104.75 -15.13
CA ALA A 1248 -11.93 -105.85 -15.92
C ALA A 1248 -11.92 -107.19 -15.13
N ARG A 1249 -12.48 -107.19 -13.90
CA ARG A 1249 -12.75 -108.39 -13.10
C ARG A 1249 -13.93 -108.19 -12.16
#